data_AF-A0A6L9ISA4-F1
#
_entry.id   AF-A0A6L9ISA4-F1
#
_cell.length_a   1.000
_cell.length_b   1.000
_cell.length_c   1.000
_cell.angle_alpha   90.00
_cell.angle_beta   90.00
_cell.angle_gamma   90.00
#
_symmetry.space_group_name_H-M   'P 1'
#
loop_
_entity.id
_entity.type
_entity.pdbx_description
1 polymer ?
#
loop_
_entity_poly.entity_id
_entity_poly.type
_entity_poly.pdbx_seq_one_letter_code
_entity_poly.pdbx_strand_id
1 'polypeptide(L)'
;MVGKSPETQDVKVNANGFKKVPLPPDLQRPIPLSDNARTILSKRYLRRGDDGQPVETEQEMFWRVAYHVAKAEAEYDSEVEPWARRFYDLLTNINFLPNSPTFTGAGTPLGQLAACFTADMRVNTAHGLKRMADLAVGDRVLTHQGRYRPVTELHRRAYDDELLRIKFKLIGTTMEVTPEHPILTPNGWVNAGDLKVGDTVAVGIPQTELAMQAEPEVVGVGVSTVAYEPASTTVTGNGAQPYYKVEQIESVPFAGTVYNCEVDEDHTYVVEGVVVHNCFVLRVDDDMGRTGSGIFETLRHAALIQQTGGGNGFAFSRLRPKGALVKSSSGQATGPVGFLRVYDQAFGEIAQGGSRRGANMAVLRVDHPDIREFITCKTDENAITNFNISVGVTDAFMRAVQNDTNFDLVNPQNGEVWETVRARELFDQIVKQAHHNGEPGVLFLDAANRENPVPHLYDLESTNPCGEQFLGPFENCCLGSINLANHITPGREVNWEKLRESVETSTRFLEDVVTANQYVPAVPQLAEAAHRVRRIGLGIMGLADMMYALGVRYGSREGQEFAGQVMEFVRFHTMRTSIDLARERGPFPAITGSRYDPDNLQWQPPRPLVPYTHDWGRPALDWSEIVDGIQQHGIRNGAQLTVAPTGTISTVAGCEGYGCEPVFALAYMRYVNDNGQQLTLQYTSPQFERTLRDSGLDDRTIKDIVEQVNLTGTCQDVEQLPPDLRRVFVVSSDVTADEHVRMQAALQAFTDNAISKTINFPAGATEDEVRTAYQLGWELGCKGMTVYVTGSRDKVVLETAETKKQKTGDDTPAQPIRLFNEDKKPRPRYLPGKTYRVQTPLGTTYVTINENGEGAGHPFEVFMHTAKAGSDTAAVSEAVGRLISYTLRISSPVSPRKRLIEIVRQLRGIGGIRAIGFGPMRVSSLPDGVAQVLQEYLDESAEAAGDTLTETGVVPENQLSLPLEPHKLGDLCPECGAATLVNEEGCRKCYSCGFSEC
;
A
#
# COMPACT_ATOMS: atom_id res chain seq x y z
N MET A 1 29.57 42.00 23.53
CA MET A 1 28.17 42.27 23.13
C MET A 1 27.80 41.22 22.12
N VAL A 2 26.64 40.56 22.26
CA VAL A 2 26.24 39.47 21.35
C VAL A 2 25.66 40.08 20.07
N GLY A 3 26.18 39.69 18.91
CA GLY A 3 25.56 40.01 17.63
C GLY A 3 24.33 39.15 17.42
N LYS A 4 23.22 39.74 16.97
CA LYS A 4 22.00 38.98 16.66
C LYS A 4 22.24 38.05 15.45
N SER A 5 21.58 36.90 15.47
CA SER A 5 21.38 36.07 14.27
C SER A 5 20.56 36.83 13.21
N PRO A 6 20.66 36.46 11.91
CA PRO A 6 19.80 37.01 10.87
C PRO A 6 18.32 36.76 11.17
N GLU A 7 17.49 37.76 10.92
CA GLU A 7 16.05 37.68 11.20
C GLU A 7 15.35 36.75 10.19
N THR A 8 14.39 35.96 10.68
CA THR A 8 13.67 34.95 9.89
C THR A 8 12.87 35.60 8.77
N GLN A 9 13.22 35.32 7.51
CA GLN A 9 12.40 35.72 6.36
C GLN A 9 11.02 35.05 6.42
N ASP A 10 9.97 35.80 6.10
CA ASP A 10 8.59 35.35 6.22
C ASP A 10 8.28 34.11 5.36
N VAL A 11 8.14 32.98 6.05
CA VAL A 11 7.81 31.67 5.52
C VAL A 11 6.35 31.69 5.04
N LYS A 12 6.14 32.00 3.75
CA LYS A 12 4.80 32.04 3.14
C LYS A 12 4.08 30.70 3.36
N VAL A 13 2.97 30.75 4.08
CA VAL A 13 2.06 29.62 4.28
C VAL A 13 1.11 29.55 3.09
N ASN A 14 0.87 28.35 2.54
CA ASN A 14 -0.15 28.16 1.51
C ASN A 14 -1.54 27.88 2.14
N ALA A 15 -2.60 27.85 1.32
CA ALA A 15 -3.98 27.67 1.80
C ALA A 15 -4.15 26.41 2.68
N ASN A 16 -3.46 25.33 2.32
CA ASN A 16 -3.46 24.03 3.00
C ASN A 16 -2.65 23.99 4.32
N GLY A 17 -2.30 25.16 4.89
CA GLY A 17 -1.60 25.27 6.18
C GLY A 17 -0.12 24.88 6.17
N PHE A 18 0.47 24.55 5.02
CA PHE A 18 1.87 24.15 4.95
C PHE A 18 2.80 25.37 5.02
N LYS A 19 3.62 25.42 6.08
CA LYS A 19 4.78 26.33 6.16
C LYS A 19 5.82 25.93 5.11
N LYS A 20 5.84 26.65 3.97
CA LYS A 20 6.77 26.41 2.87
C LYS A 20 8.17 26.92 3.23
N VAL A 21 8.99 26.05 3.81
CA VAL A 21 10.39 26.37 4.16
C VAL A 21 11.07 26.96 2.92
N PRO A 22 11.53 28.22 2.95
CA PRO A 22 12.09 28.86 1.77
C PRO A 22 13.35 28.12 1.34
N LEU A 23 13.39 27.71 0.08
CA LEU A 23 14.56 27.13 -0.58
C LEU A 23 15.60 28.24 -0.80
N PRO A 24 16.81 28.17 -0.19
CA PRO A 24 17.87 29.15 -0.42
C PRO A 24 18.14 29.36 -1.92
N PRO A 25 18.30 30.60 -2.40
CA PRO A 25 18.44 30.88 -3.84
C PRO A 25 19.61 30.14 -4.51
N ASP A 26 20.68 29.88 -3.76
CA ASP A 26 21.86 29.14 -4.20
C ASP A 26 21.61 27.62 -4.40
N LEU A 27 20.52 27.09 -3.82
CA LEU A 27 20.11 25.69 -3.93
C LEU A 27 19.10 25.44 -5.07
N GLN A 28 18.71 26.48 -5.82
CA GLN A 28 17.76 26.42 -6.96
C GLN A 28 18.39 25.85 -8.25
N ARG A 29 19.11 24.73 -8.13
CA ARG A 29 19.78 24.04 -9.25
C ARG A 29 18.89 22.96 -9.88
N PRO A 30 19.11 22.59 -11.16
CA PRO A 30 18.45 21.43 -11.77
C PRO A 30 18.81 20.13 -11.06
N ILE A 31 17.81 19.25 -10.87
CA ILE A 31 17.99 17.90 -10.29
C ILE A 31 17.92 16.87 -11.43
N PRO A 32 18.84 15.89 -11.52
CA PRO A 32 18.91 14.89 -12.59
C PRO A 32 17.83 13.78 -12.46
N LEU A 33 16.56 14.17 -12.45
CA LEU A 33 15.40 13.27 -12.43
C LEU A 33 14.90 12.98 -13.85
N SER A 34 14.59 11.70 -14.12
CA SER A 34 13.87 11.25 -15.33
C SER A 34 12.39 11.63 -15.28
N ASP A 35 11.72 11.69 -16.43
CA ASP A 35 10.29 12.06 -16.51
C ASP A 35 9.38 11.08 -15.76
N ASN A 36 9.76 9.80 -15.72
CA ASN A 36 9.09 8.79 -14.89
C ASN A 36 9.29 9.08 -13.39
N ALA A 37 10.50 9.43 -12.96
CA ALA A 37 10.75 9.83 -11.57
C ALA A 37 9.96 11.09 -11.19
N ARG A 38 9.94 12.12 -12.06
CA ARG A 38 9.11 13.34 -11.85
C ARG A 38 7.63 13.02 -11.78
N THR A 39 7.14 12.12 -12.63
CA THR A 39 5.73 11.67 -12.62
C THR A 39 5.39 10.96 -11.31
N ILE A 40 6.28 10.11 -10.79
CA ILE A 40 6.10 9.42 -9.51
C ILE A 40 6.19 10.39 -8.34
N LEU A 41 7.16 11.32 -8.33
CA LEU A 41 7.28 12.40 -7.34
C LEU A 41 6.00 13.24 -7.32
N SER A 42 5.54 13.71 -8.48
CA SER A 42 4.29 14.48 -8.59
C SER A 42 3.06 13.68 -8.14
N LYS A 43 2.87 12.43 -8.60
CA LYS A 43 1.69 11.63 -8.22
C LYS A 43 1.70 11.14 -6.76
N ARG A 44 2.83 11.13 -6.04
CA ARG A 44 2.92 10.51 -4.68
C ARG A 44 3.53 11.35 -3.56
N TYR A 45 4.41 12.30 -3.84
CA TYR A 45 5.28 12.93 -2.82
C TYR A 45 5.26 14.46 -2.82
N LEU A 46 5.00 15.10 -3.96
CA LEU A 46 4.76 16.55 -4.01
C LEU A 46 3.42 16.90 -3.36
N ARG A 47 3.43 17.83 -2.41
CA ARG A 47 2.22 18.43 -1.83
C ARG A 47 1.35 19.06 -2.91
N ARG A 48 0.04 18.92 -2.75
CA ARG A 48 -0.98 19.48 -3.65
C ARG A 48 -1.80 20.58 -2.97
N GLY A 49 -2.28 21.52 -3.77
CA GLY A 49 -3.22 22.56 -3.37
C GLY A 49 -4.67 22.11 -3.51
N ASP A 50 -5.60 23.05 -3.25
CA ASP A 50 -7.05 22.81 -3.30
C ASP A 50 -7.59 22.57 -4.73
N ASP A 51 -6.83 23.01 -5.74
CA ASP A 51 -7.03 22.70 -7.16
C ASP A 51 -6.51 21.30 -7.57
N GLY A 52 -5.97 20.56 -6.60
CA GLY A 52 -5.33 19.26 -6.78
C GLY A 52 -3.97 19.32 -7.48
N GLN A 53 -3.41 20.50 -7.81
CA GLN A 53 -2.12 20.62 -8.50
C GLN A 53 -0.93 20.69 -7.51
N PRO A 54 0.29 20.30 -7.92
CA PRO A 54 1.48 20.42 -7.07
C PRO A 54 1.78 21.88 -6.68
N VAL A 55 1.97 22.14 -5.38
CA VAL A 55 2.28 23.47 -4.80
C VAL A 55 3.72 23.60 -4.28
N GLU A 56 4.50 22.52 -4.40
CA GLU A 56 5.95 22.48 -4.21
C GLU A 56 6.62 21.83 -5.43
N THR A 57 7.80 22.31 -5.82
CA THR A 57 8.66 21.66 -6.83
C THR A 57 9.44 20.49 -6.23
N GLU A 58 10.12 19.71 -7.07
CA GLU A 58 11.00 18.63 -6.58
C GLU A 58 12.13 19.18 -5.68
N GLN A 59 12.73 20.33 -6.02
CA GLN A 59 13.71 21.00 -5.15
C GLN A 59 13.11 21.35 -3.78
N GLU A 60 11.92 21.93 -3.77
CA GLU A 60 11.25 22.36 -2.55
C GLU A 60 10.84 21.17 -1.67
N MET A 61 10.41 20.06 -2.29
CA MET A 61 10.16 18.78 -1.63
C MET A 61 11.44 18.20 -1.00
N PHE A 62 12.56 18.13 -1.73
CA PHE A 62 13.83 17.64 -1.16
C PHE A 62 14.37 18.55 -0.04
N TRP A 63 14.24 19.88 -0.18
CA TRP A 63 14.63 20.83 0.86
C TRP A 63 13.74 20.72 2.11
N ARG A 64 12.42 20.57 1.93
CA ARG A 64 11.47 20.29 3.01
C ARG A 64 11.88 19.04 3.79
N VAL A 65 12.27 17.96 3.11
CA VAL A 65 12.74 16.72 3.75
C VAL A 65 14.05 16.97 4.50
N ALA A 66 15.08 17.47 3.81
CA ALA A 66 16.41 17.70 4.37
C ALA A 66 16.39 18.63 5.59
N TYR A 67 15.72 19.78 5.48
CA TYR A 67 15.63 20.77 6.54
C TYR A 67 14.78 20.30 7.72
N HIS A 68 13.78 19.46 7.50
CA HIS A 68 12.96 18.94 8.61
C HIS A 68 13.69 17.85 9.41
N VAL A 69 14.44 16.96 8.75
CA VAL A 69 15.28 15.95 9.41
C VAL A 69 16.40 16.63 10.21
N ALA A 70 17.12 17.58 9.59
CA ALA A 70 18.21 18.33 10.24
C ALA A 70 17.79 19.15 11.47
N LYS A 71 16.49 19.28 11.79
CA LYS A 71 16.05 19.89 13.06
C LYS A 71 16.47 19.08 14.28
N ALA A 72 16.69 17.77 14.14
CA ALA A 72 17.19 16.93 15.21
C ALA A 72 18.55 17.42 15.75
N GLU A 73 19.40 18.01 14.90
CA GLU A 73 20.68 18.62 15.29
C GLU A 73 20.51 19.68 16.40
N ALA A 74 19.38 20.40 16.42
CA ALA A 74 19.12 21.43 17.43
C ALA A 74 18.89 20.87 18.85
N GLU A 75 18.63 19.57 19.00
CA GLU A 75 18.58 18.89 20.31
C GLU A 75 19.98 18.57 20.86
N TYR A 76 21.03 18.74 20.05
CA TYR A 76 22.42 18.44 20.37
C TYR A 76 23.35 19.65 20.18
N ASP A 77 22.81 20.87 20.39
CA ASP A 77 23.51 22.17 20.23
C ASP A 77 24.22 22.38 18.86
N SER A 78 23.74 21.70 17.81
CA SER A 78 24.34 21.67 16.48
C SER A 78 23.57 22.53 15.45
N GLU A 79 24.25 23.09 14.45
CA GLU A 79 23.65 24.01 13.49
C GLU A 79 22.79 23.29 12.43
N VAL A 80 21.49 23.62 12.40
CA VAL A 80 20.51 22.99 11.48
C VAL A 80 20.78 23.24 10.01
N GLU A 81 21.15 24.47 9.60
CA GLU A 81 21.27 24.79 8.16
C GLU A 81 22.45 24.08 7.46
N PRO A 82 23.68 24.00 8.03
CA PRO A 82 24.77 23.21 7.46
C PRO A 82 24.42 21.73 7.22
N TRP A 83 23.70 21.09 8.15
CA TRP A 83 23.25 19.71 7.99
C TRP A 83 22.09 19.59 7.00
N ALA A 84 21.12 20.51 7.01
CA ALA A 84 20.07 20.58 6.00
C ALA A 84 20.64 20.71 4.58
N ARG A 85 21.73 21.48 4.40
CA ARG A 85 22.46 21.61 3.12
C ARG A 85 23.13 20.29 2.71
N ARG A 86 23.85 19.62 3.62
CA ARG A 86 24.45 18.30 3.37
C ARG A 86 23.41 17.24 3.00
N PHE A 87 22.29 17.20 3.71
CA PHE A 87 21.19 16.29 3.42
C PHE A 87 20.50 16.62 2.10
N TYR A 88 20.35 17.90 1.76
CA TYR A 88 19.83 18.32 0.45
C TYR A 88 20.78 17.92 -0.70
N ASP A 89 22.09 18.07 -0.52
CA ASP A 89 23.08 17.59 -1.49
C ASP A 89 23.05 16.07 -1.64
N LEU A 90 22.95 15.31 -0.54
CA LEU A 90 22.83 13.85 -0.55
C LEU A 90 21.60 13.38 -1.35
N LEU A 91 20.44 14.00 -1.09
CA LEU A 91 19.16 13.67 -1.73
C LEU A 91 19.11 14.13 -3.20
N THR A 92 19.51 15.37 -3.51
CA THR A 92 19.40 15.91 -4.88
C THR A 92 20.45 15.36 -5.85
N ASN A 93 21.59 14.87 -5.34
CA ASN A 93 22.51 14.06 -6.15
C ASN A 93 22.02 12.61 -6.33
N ILE A 94 20.88 12.22 -5.72
CA ILE A 94 20.31 10.87 -5.76
C ILE A 94 21.36 9.83 -5.30
N ASN A 95 22.23 10.20 -4.34
CA ASN A 95 23.24 9.29 -3.78
C ASN A 95 22.61 8.37 -2.73
N PHE A 96 21.55 8.83 -2.08
CA PHE A 96 20.72 8.10 -1.13
C PHE A 96 19.29 8.63 -1.21
N LEU A 97 18.30 7.75 -0.99
CA LEU A 97 16.92 8.14 -0.75
C LEU A 97 16.43 7.45 0.53
N PRO A 98 15.78 8.16 1.48
CA PRO A 98 15.12 7.53 2.61
C PRO A 98 13.89 6.74 2.15
N ASN A 99 13.25 6.04 3.09
CA ASN A 99 11.99 5.36 2.83
C ASN A 99 10.94 6.32 2.21
N SER A 100 10.04 5.77 1.39
CA SER A 100 8.91 6.53 0.83
C SER A 100 8.14 7.34 1.88
N PRO A 101 7.93 6.85 3.11
CA PRO A 101 7.32 7.64 4.17
C PRO A 101 8.01 8.96 4.57
N THR A 102 9.33 9.04 4.61
CA THR A 102 10.05 10.26 5.01
C THR A 102 9.70 11.44 4.09
N PHE A 103 9.53 11.17 2.78
CA PHE A 103 9.20 12.20 1.78
C PHE A 103 7.89 12.92 2.01
N THR A 104 6.88 12.22 2.51
CA THR A 104 5.52 12.74 2.70
C THR A 104 5.29 13.25 4.12
N GLY A 105 5.87 12.57 5.11
CA GLY A 105 5.79 12.95 6.52
C GLY A 105 6.52 14.25 6.87
N ALA A 106 7.68 14.49 6.27
CA ALA A 106 8.56 15.58 6.64
C ALA A 106 7.90 16.97 6.54
N GLY A 107 7.92 17.70 7.64
CA GLY A 107 7.36 19.06 7.73
C GLY A 107 5.84 19.13 7.65
N THR A 108 5.12 18.03 7.87
CA THR A 108 3.67 18.05 8.16
C THR A 108 3.45 18.43 9.63
N PRO A 109 2.21 18.83 10.04
CA PRO A 109 1.87 18.99 11.46
C PRO A 109 2.01 17.69 12.28
N LEU A 110 2.02 16.56 11.56
CA LEU A 110 1.96 15.22 12.09
C LEU A 110 3.34 14.60 12.30
N GLY A 111 4.37 15.09 11.59
CA GLY A 111 5.81 14.91 11.86
C GLY A 111 6.34 13.47 11.87
N GLN A 112 5.51 12.46 11.67
CA GLN A 112 5.92 11.08 11.51
C GLN A 112 6.64 10.96 10.15
N LEU A 113 7.91 10.54 10.12
CA LEU A 113 8.77 10.45 8.92
C LEU A 113 8.51 9.13 8.18
N ALA A 114 7.22 9.01 7.90
CA ALA A 114 6.37 7.91 8.32
C ALA A 114 4.92 8.45 8.25
N ALA A 115 4.25 8.96 7.19
CA ALA A 115 4.24 8.72 5.75
C ALA A 115 3.19 9.63 5.02
N CYS A 116 2.30 9.05 4.19
CA CYS A 116 1.47 9.71 3.15
C CYS A 116 -0.05 9.42 3.26
N PHE A 117 -0.90 10.41 2.95
CA PHE A 117 -2.36 10.31 2.67
C PHE A 117 -2.83 11.36 1.63
N THR A 118 -4.10 11.28 1.18
CA THR A 118 -4.72 12.12 0.12
C THR A 118 -6.24 12.32 0.31
N ALA A 119 -6.84 13.18 -0.52
CA ALA A 119 -8.18 13.80 -0.37
C ALA A 119 -9.45 12.90 -0.46
N ASP A 120 -9.38 11.60 -0.22
CA ASP A 120 -10.56 10.70 -0.13
C ASP A 120 -11.29 10.83 1.22
N MET A 121 -11.55 12.07 1.65
CA MET A 121 -11.66 12.45 3.06
C MET A 121 -12.89 11.91 3.80
N ARG A 122 -12.63 11.29 4.97
CA ARG A 122 -13.50 10.33 5.64
C ARG A 122 -14.01 10.80 7.02
N VAL A 123 -15.33 10.77 7.20
CA VAL A 123 -16.05 10.88 8.48
C VAL A 123 -15.77 9.66 9.35
N ASN A 124 -15.47 9.86 10.63
CA ASN A 124 -15.17 8.78 11.57
C ASN A 124 -16.48 8.13 12.06
N THR A 125 -16.85 6.99 11.45
CA THR A 125 -18.04 6.21 11.78
C THR A 125 -17.68 5.03 12.70
N ALA A 126 -18.67 4.45 13.39
CA ALA A 126 -18.51 3.26 14.23
C ALA A 126 -18.06 2.03 13.44
N HIS A 127 -18.20 2.10 12.12
CA HIS A 127 -17.80 1.10 11.15
C HIS A 127 -16.63 1.61 10.29
N GLY A 128 -15.82 2.51 10.87
CA GLY A 128 -14.62 3.07 10.28
C GLY A 128 -14.85 4.38 9.52
N LEU A 129 -13.78 4.83 8.88
CA LEU A 129 -13.71 6.13 8.23
C LEU A 129 -14.41 6.09 6.84
N LYS A 130 -15.53 6.83 6.65
CA LYS A 130 -16.39 6.84 5.44
C LYS A 130 -16.47 8.22 4.78
N ARG A 131 -16.31 8.34 3.47
CA ARG A 131 -16.28 9.66 2.78
C ARG A 131 -17.52 10.52 3.01
N MET A 132 -17.33 11.84 3.20
CA MET A 132 -18.42 12.78 3.50
C MET A 132 -19.51 12.82 2.40
N ALA A 133 -19.14 12.61 1.14
CA ALA A 133 -20.09 12.54 0.01
C ALA A 133 -20.94 11.25 0.00
N ASP A 134 -20.44 10.17 0.63
CA ASP A 134 -21.00 8.82 0.60
C ASP A 134 -21.82 8.48 1.87
N LEU A 135 -21.94 9.42 2.81
CA LEU A 135 -22.65 9.25 4.08
C LEU A 135 -24.17 9.06 3.86
N ALA A 136 -24.80 8.25 4.70
CA ALA A 136 -26.19 7.81 4.60
C ALA A 136 -26.92 7.86 5.96
N VAL A 137 -28.23 8.10 5.93
CA VAL A 137 -29.09 7.97 7.13
C VAL A 137 -29.01 6.53 7.65
N GLY A 138 -28.69 6.39 8.93
CA GLY A 138 -28.39 5.12 9.62
C GLY A 138 -26.92 4.89 9.96
N ASP A 139 -25.95 5.53 9.28
CA ASP A 139 -24.52 5.41 9.60
C ASP A 139 -24.24 5.90 11.03
N ARG A 140 -23.57 5.12 11.90
CA ARG A 140 -23.24 5.60 13.26
C ARG A 140 -21.95 6.43 13.26
N VAL A 141 -21.96 7.68 13.71
CA VAL A 141 -20.82 8.63 13.63
C VAL A 141 -20.32 9.09 15.01
N LEU A 142 -19.03 9.45 15.11
CA LEU A 142 -18.31 9.77 16.36
C LEU A 142 -18.56 11.21 16.82
N THR A 143 -19.31 11.40 17.91
CA THR A 143 -19.84 12.70 18.32
C THR A 143 -18.85 13.56 19.11
N HIS A 144 -19.16 14.84 19.33
CA HIS A 144 -18.32 15.75 20.15
C HIS A 144 -18.17 15.30 21.62
N GLN A 145 -19.12 14.49 22.10
CA GLN A 145 -19.09 13.83 23.41
C GLN A 145 -18.28 12.52 23.37
N GLY A 146 -17.80 12.11 22.19
CA GLY A 146 -16.87 11.02 22.03
C GLY A 146 -17.49 9.62 21.93
N ARG A 147 -18.77 9.53 21.53
CA ARG A 147 -19.51 8.26 21.41
C ARG A 147 -20.16 8.13 20.04
N TYR A 148 -20.54 6.92 19.65
CA TYR A 148 -21.03 6.64 18.29
C TYR A 148 -22.55 6.59 18.18
N ARG A 149 -23.16 7.40 17.30
CA ARG A 149 -24.62 7.56 17.19
C ARG A 149 -25.12 7.57 15.73
N PRO A 150 -26.26 6.95 15.40
CA PRO A 150 -26.77 6.87 14.02
C PRO A 150 -27.12 8.25 13.45
N VAL A 151 -26.78 8.48 12.18
CA VAL A 151 -27.23 9.63 11.39
C VAL A 151 -28.74 9.53 11.19
N THR A 152 -29.48 10.58 11.53
CA THR A 152 -30.95 10.65 11.44
C THR A 152 -31.44 11.35 10.18
N GLU A 153 -30.73 12.38 9.71
CA GLU A 153 -31.08 13.13 8.50
C GLU A 153 -29.82 13.64 7.76
N LEU A 154 -29.96 13.97 6.47
CA LEU A 154 -28.85 14.44 5.62
C LEU A 154 -29.23 15.73 4.90
N HIS A 155 -28.65 16.83 5.38
CA HIS A 155 -28.98 18.18 4.94
C HIS A 155 -28.02 18.62 3.83
N ARG A 156 -28.57 19.00 2.67
CA ARG A 156 -27.83 19.50 1.51
C ARG A 156 -28.49 20.79 1.04
N ARG A 157 -27.77 21.91 1.05
CA ARG A 157 -28.29 23.20 0.54
C ARG A 157 -27.28 23.87 -0.38
N ALA A 158 -27.79 24.48 -1.45
CA ALA A 158 -27.05 25.54 -2.12
C ALA A 158 -26.94 26.72 -1.15
N TYR A 159 -25.75 27.32 -1.08
CA TYR A 159 -25.43 28.48 -0.28
C TYR A 159 -24.65 29.45 -1.17
N ASP A 160 -25.16 30.68 -1.28
CA ASP A 160 -24.74 31.72 -2.23
C ASP A 160 -24.74 33.06 -1.48
N ASP A 161 -23.83 33.16 -0.50
CA ASP A 161 -23.73 34.24 0.50
C ASP A 161 -22.34 34.20 1.17
N GLU A 162 -22.04 35.12 2.09
CA GLU A 162 -20.72 35.19 2.73
C GLU A 162 -20.47 34.10 3.80
N LEU A 163 -19.35 33.40 3.70
CA LEU A 163 -18.77 32.56 4.75
C LEU A 163 -17.85 33.38 5.64
N LEU A 164 -17.84 33.08 6.94
CA LEU A 164 -16.85 33.59 7.87
C LEU A 164 -15.65 32.66 7.93
N ARG A 165 -14.47 33.26 7.76
CA ARG A 165 -13.16 32.65 7.91
C ARG A 165 -12.62 32.99 9.30
N ILE A 166 -12.76 32.05 10.24
CA ILE A 166 -12.43 32.22 11.66
C ILE A 166 -11.13 31.50 12.01
N LYS A 167 -10.14 32.26 12.50
CA LYS A 167 -8.78 31.80 12.81
C LYS A 167 -8.58 31.63 14.32
N PHE A 168 -7.94 30.53 14.73
CA PHE A 168 -7.74 30.23 16.16
C PHE A 168 -6.26 30.23 16.57
N LYS A 169 -5.96 31.02 17.61
CA LYS A 169 -4.69 31.08 18.32
C LYS A 169 -4.37 29.73 18.96
N LEU A 170 -3.10 29.35 18.92
CA LEU A 170 -2.48 28.08 19.34
C LEU A 170 -2.57 26.89 18.36
N ILE A 171 -3.48 26.85 17.38
CA ILE A 171 -3.36 25.90 16.25
C ILE A 171 -2.89 26.61 14.97
N GLY A 172 -3.45 27.77 14.66
CA GLY A 172 -3.20 28.46 13.39
C GLY A 172 -3.95 27.88 12.19
N THR A 173 -4.85 26.92 12.40
CA THR A 173 -5.91 26.58 11.46
C THR A 173 -6.98 27.66 11.40
N THR A 174 -7.70 27.66 10.29
CA THR A 174 -8.80 28.58 10.00
C THR A 174 -10.00 27.76 9.58
N MET A 175 -11.17 28.05 10.14
CA MET A 175 -12.43 27.40 9.84
C MET A 175 -13.26 28.31 8.94
N GLU A 176 -13.79 27.78 7.84
CA GLU A 176 -14.69 28.50 6.93
C GLU A 176 -16.13 28.01 7.13
N VAL A 177 -17.02 28.91 7.50
CA VAL A 177 -18.27 28.58 8.20
C VAL A 177 -19.33 29.67 8.00
N THR A 178 -20.59 29.30 7.74
CA THR A 178 -21.67 30.29 7.54
C THR A 178 -21.91 31.11 8.81
N PRO A 179 -22.19 32.42 8.76
CA PRO A 179 -22.42 33.27 9.94
C PRO A 179 -23.42 32.68 10.95
N GLU A 180 -24.47 32.02 10.47
CA GLU A 180 -25.53 31.40 11.28
C GLU A 180 -25.13 30.10 12.00
N HIS A 181 -23.89 29.61 11.82
CA HIS A 181 -23.49 28.29 12.31
C HIS A 181 -23.12 28.34 13.80
N PRO A 182 -23.67 27.45 14.64
CA PRO A 182 -23.39 27.46 16.07
C PRO A 182 -22.00 26.86 16.37
N ILE A 183 -21.20 27.60 17.13
CA ILE A 183 -19.85 27.23 17.56
C ILE A 183 -19.81 27.23 19.10
N LEU A 184 -19.29 26.14 19.70
CA LEU A 184 -19.28 25.95 21.15
C LEU A 184 -18.14 26.72 21.82
N THR A 185 -18.46 27.66 22.70
CA THR A 185 -17.53 28.40 23.57
C THR A 185 -17.59 27.88 25.02
N PRO A 186 -16.66 28.25 25.92
CA PRO A 186 -16.82 28.00 27.36
C PRO A 186 -18.11 28.57 27.98
N ASN A 187 -18.73 29.57 27.33
CA ASN A 187 -19.97 30.21 27.76
C ASN A 187 -21.22 29.60 27.09
N GLY A 188 -21.06 28.54 26.28
CA GLY A 188 -22.13 27.91 25.49
C GLY A 188 -22.00 28.12 23.98
N TRP A 189 -22.99 27.64 23.22
CA TRP A 189 -23.05 27.79 21.77
C TRP A 189 -23.42 29.22 21.37
N VAL A 190 -22.67 29.79 20.42
CA VAL A 190 -22.93 31.11 19.81
C VAL A 190 -22.78 31.01 18.29
N ASN A 191 -23.45 31.87 17.52
CA ASN A 191 -23.32 31.85 16.07
C ASN A 191 -21.94 32.37 15.63
N ALA A 192 -21.42 31.86 14.52
CA ALA A 192 -20.13 32.24 13.97
C ALA A 192 -19.99 33.75 13.73
N GLY A 193 -21.09 34.44 13.35
CA GLY A 193 -21.14 35.89 13.15
C GLY A 193 -21.17 36.74 14.43
N ASP A 194 -21.49 36.15 15.59
CA ASP A 194 -21.48 36.85 16.88
C ASP A 194 -20.12 36.76 17.59
N LEU A 195 -19.25 35.81 17.18
CA LEU A 195 -17.88 35.66 17.68
C LEU A 195 -17.02 36.90 17.38
N LYS A 196 -16.04 37.14 18.25
CA LYS A 196 -15.11 38.27 18.16
C LYS A 196 -13.68 37.81 18.38
N VAL A 197 -12.74 38.61 17.86
CA VAL A 197 -11.31 38.43 18.10
C VAL A 197 -11.03 38.54 19.60
N GLY A 198 -10.75 37.40 20.24
CA GLY A 198 -10.58 37.29 21.68
C GLY A 198 -11.47 36.25 22.38
N ASP A 199 -12.49 35.70 21.72
CA ASP A 199 -13.36 34.65 22.31
C ASP A 199 -12.68 33.27 22.31
N THR A 200 -13.31 32.22 22.86
CA THR A 200 -12.71 30.87 22.98
C THR A 200 -13.69 29.77 22.56
N VAL A 201 -13.19 28.67 21.98
CA VAL A 201 -13.98 27.62 21.28
C VAL A 201 -13.48 26.20 21.58
N ALA A 202 -14.39 25.24 21.72
CA ALA A 202 -14.17 23.87 22.23
C ALA A 202 -13.68 22.83 21.20
N VAL A 203 -13.35 21.62 21.68
CA VAL A 203 -12.79 20.49 20.91
C VAL A 203 -13.40 19.16 21.37
N GLY A 204 -13.77 18.28 20.43
CA GLY A 204 -14.33 16.94 20.73
C GLY A 204 -13.28 15.81 20.72
N ILE A 205 -13.42 14.85 21.65
CA ILE A 205 -12.51 13.69 21.87
C ILE A 205 -13.35 12.45 22.28
N PRO A 206 -13.00 11.22 21.87
CA PRO A 206 -13.62 9.97 22.33
C PRO A 206 -13.80 9.83 23.86
N GLN A 207 -14.98 9.37 24.29
CA GLN A 207 -15.37 9.38 25.70
C GLN A 207 -14.66 8.29 26.53
N THR A 208 -14.26 7.20 25.87
CA THR A 208 -13.41 6.15 26.46
C THR A 208 -11.98 6.63 26.73
N GLU A 209 -11.49 7.64 26.01
CA GLU A 209 -10.15 8.21 26.21
C GLU A 209 -10.14 9.23 27.36
N LEU A 210 -11.29 9.85 27.66
CA LEU A 210 -11.51 10.67 28.85
C LEU A 210 -11.66 9.83 30.15
N ALA A 211 -12.04 8.56 30.07
CA ALA A 211 -12.54 7.77 31.21
C ALA A 211 -11.51 6.83 31.88
N MET A 212 -10.22 6.91 31.53
CA MET A 212 -9.15 6.14 32.21
C MET A 212 -7.88 6.95 32.56
N GLN A 213 -7.88 8.28 32.40
CA GLN A 213 -6.90 9.16 33.06
C GLN A 213 -7.39 9.70 34.42
N ALA A 214 -8.64 9.42 34.77
CA ALA A 214 -9.23 9.41 36.11
C ALA A 214 -10.31 8.29 36.09
N GLU A 215 -10.78 7.69 37.18
CA GLU A 215 -10.78 8.03 38.62
C GLU A 215 -10.40 6.77 39.45
N PRO A 216 -10.07 6.83 40.77
CA PRO A 216 -10.95 7.41 41.80
C PRO A 216 -10.58 8.84 42.25
N GLU A 217 -11.62 9.59 42.59
CA GLU A 217 -11.58 10.94 43.14
C GLU A 217 -10.68 11.06 44.40
N VAL A 218 -9.63 11.90 44.32
CA VAL A 218 -9.67 13.29 44.82
C VAL A 218 -8.74 14.13 43.95
N VAL A 219 -9.23 15.25 43.40
CA VAL A 219 -8.41 16.17 42.61
C VAL A 219 -7.59 17.09 43.52
N GLY A 220 -6.26 16.95 43.44
CA GLY A 220 -5.30 17.73 44.24
C GLY A 220 -4.96 17.07 45.59
N VAL A 221 -3.84 17.39 46.23
CA VAL A 221 -2.84 18.44 45.93
C VAL A 221 -1.44 17.84 46.17
N GLY A 222 -0.43 18.09 45.33
CA GLY A 222 -0.41 18.92 44.11
C GLY A 222 1.03 19.12 43.65
N VAL A 223 1.30 20.26 43.01
CA VAL A 223 2.48 20.50 42.16
C VAL A 223 2.44 19.61 40.92
N SER A 224 2.46 20.12 39.69
CA SER A 224 2.21 21.45 39.12
C SER A 224 2.02 21.20 37.60
N THR A 225 1.82 22.12 36.67
CA THR A 225 1.75 23.58 36.57
C THR A 225 0.95 23.80 35.27
N VAL A 226 0.91 24.92 34.56
CA VAL A 226 1.48 26.25 34.72
C VAL A 226 1.56 26.98 33.35
N ALA A 227 1.16 26.39 32.22
CA ALA A 227 -0.24 26.23 31.78
C ALA A 227 -1.15 27.42 32.13
N TYR A 228 -0.57 28.63 32.19
CA TYR A 228 -1.18 29.89 32.60
C TYR A 228 -1.69 29.94 34.04
N GLU A 229 -0.94 30.60 34.93
CA GLU A 229 -1.25 30.62 36.36
C GLU A 229 -2.66 31.19 36.58
N PRO A 230 -3.53 30.49 37.33
CA PRO A 230 -4.96 30.61 37.12
C PRO A 230 -5.49 32.01 37.46
N ALA A 231 -5.84 32.74 36.40
CA ALA A 231 -7.03 33.56 36.37
C ALA A 231 -8.27 32.63 36.49
N SER A 232 -8.41 32.00 37.67
CA SER A 232 -9.37 30.97 38.07
C SER A 232 -9.41 29.70 37.18
N THR A 233 -8.87 28.59 37.71
CA THR A 233 -9.27 27.23 37.29
C THR A 233 -10.71 26.99 37.73
N THR A 234 -11.67 27.47 36.93
CA THR A 234 -13.10 27.37 37.26
C THR A 234 -13.64 26.06 36.71
N VAL A 235 -13.37 24.96 37.42
CA VAL A 235 -13.91 23.63 37.09
C VAL A 235 -15.42 23.63 37.32
N THR A 236 -16.21 23.52 36.25
CA THR A 236 -17.68 23.43 36.33
C THR A 236 -18.23 22.24 35.54
N GLY A 237 -18.15 21.06 36.15
CA GLY A 237 -19.18 20.03 36.01
C GLY A 237 -19.31 19.28 34.68
N ASN A 238 -18.34 19.35 33.78
CA ASN A 238 -18.22 18.45 32.62
C ASN A 238 -16.73 18.15 32.32
N GLY A 239 -16.48 17.05 31.61
CA GLY A 239 -15.13 16.54 31.34
C GLY A 239 -14.22 17.51 30.59
N ALA A 240 -12.90 17.31 30.73
CA ALA A 240 -11.87 18.25 30.30
C ALA A 240 -11.69 18.34 28.76
N GLN A 241 -12.64 18.98 28.07
CA GLN A 241 -12.42 19.46 26.71
C GLN A 241 -11.43 20.64 26.71
N PRO A 242 -10.42 20.66 25.82
CA PRO A 242 -9.59 21.83 25.62
C PRO A 242 -10.33 22.91 24.80
N TYR A 243 -9.91 24.16 24.94
CA TYR A 243 -10.49 25.32 24.24
C TYR A 243 -9.40 26.21 23.61
N TYR A 244 -9.64 26.74 22.41
CA TYR A 244 -8.72 27.61 21.65
C TYR A 244 -9.28 29.01 21.46
N LYS A 245 -8.41 30.03 21.37
CA LYS A 245 -8.81 31.45 21.38
C LYS A 245 -8.91 32.04 19.96
N VAL A 246 -10.03 32.65 19.60
CA VAL A 246 -10.22 33.33 18.31
C VAL A 246 -9.20 34.47 18.16
N GLU A 247 -8.52 34.52 17.02
CA GLU A 247 -7.47 35.50 16.70
C GLU A 247 -7.85 36.44 15.53
N GLN A 248 -8.66 35.98 14.58
CA GLN A 248 -9.10 36.78 13.43
C GLN A 248 -10.43 36.24 12.90
N ILE A 249 -11.28 37.13 12.38
CA ILE A 249 -12.50 36.81 11.64
C ILE A 249 -12.52 37.68 10.38
N GLU A 250 -12.84 37.08 9.24
CA GLU A 250 -12.97 37.72 7.92
C GLU A 250 -14.24 37.18 7.24
N SER A 251 -14.94 38.00 6.44
CA SER A 251 -16.12 37.58 5.67
C SER A 251 -15.75 37.41 4.19
N VAL A 252 -16.22 36.33 3.56
CA VAL A 252 -15.74 35.86 2.25
C VAL A 252 -16.91 35.32 1.41
N PRO A 253 -17.24 35.91 0.24
CA PRO A 253 -18.37 35.45 -0.57
C PRO A 253 -18.15 34.04 -1.13
N PHE A 254 -19.17 33.18 -1.02
CA PHE A 254 -19.14 31.78 -1.45
C PHE A 254 -20.41 31.40 -2.21
N ALA A 255 -20.27 30.60 -3.28
CA ALA A 255 -21.38 30.06 -4.05
C ALA A 255 -21.16 28.54 -4.31
N GLY A 256 -21.93 27.68 -3.65
CA GLY A 256 -21.75 26.22 -3.74
C GLY A 256 -22.75 25.41 -2.93
N THR A 257 -22.68 24.06 -3.03
CA THR A 257 -23.51 23.16 -2.22
C THR A 257 -22.75 22.74 -0.96
N VAL A 258 -23.31 23.01 0.21
CA VAL A 258 -22.77 22.54 1.50
C VAL A 258 -23.51 21.30 1.98
N TYR A 259 -22.76 20.40 2.63
CA TYR A 259 -23.22 19.09 3.12
C TYR A 259 -23.12 19.04 4.64
N ASN A 260 -24.17 18.55 5.30
CA ASN A 260 -24.20 18.28 6.74
C ASN A 260 -25.02 17.01 7.03
N CYS A 261 -24.79 16.36 8.17
CA CYS A 261 -25.63 15.26 8.64
C CYS A 261 -26.08 15.47 10.08
N GLU A 262 -27.34 15.14 10.36
CA GLU A 262 -27.90 15.16 11.69
C GLU A 262 -27.75 13.79 12.36
N VAL A 263 -27.57 13.76 13.69
CA VAL A 263 -27.09 12.58 14.41
C VAL A 263 -27.88 12.38 15.69
N ASP A 264 -28.35 11.16 15.93
CA ASP A 264 -29.22 10.77 17.04
C ASP A 264 -28.60 11.07 18.42
N GLU A 265 -29.42 11.58 19.34
CA GLU A 265 -29.07 12.11 20.68
C GLU A 265 -27.97 13.20 20.78
N ASP A 266 -26.99 13.25 19.88
CA ASP A 266 -25.71 13.96 20.06
C ASP A 266 -25.35 14.97 18.93
N HIS A 267 -26.07 14.94 17.81
CA HIS A 267 -26.06 15.91 16.69
C HIS A 267 -24.68 16.36 16.14
N THR A 268 -23.64 15.50 16.14
CA THR A 268 -22.25 15.87 15.75
C THR A 268 -21.40 14.70 15.24
N TYR A 269 -20.30 14.97 14.50
CA TYR A 269 -19.37 13.95 13.98
C TYR A 269 -17.91 14.44 13.78
N VAL A 270 -16.95 13.51 13.71
CA VAL A 270 -15.50 13.74 13.43
C VAL A 270 -15.14 13.41 11.97
N VAL A 271 -14.12 14.05 11.38
CA VAL A 271 -13.65 13.82 9.99
C VAL A 271 -12.11 13.86 9.91
N GLU A 272 -11.48 12.94 9.15
CA GLU A 272 -10.03 12.90 8.80
C GLU A 272 -9.01 13.00 9.95
N GLY A 273 -9.35 12.56 11.16
CA GLY A 273 -8.44 12.57 12.30
C GLY A 273 -7.36 11.46 12.26
N VAL A 274 -6.41 11.47 11.30
CA VAL A 274 -5.39 10.40 11.20
C VAL A 274 -3.96 10.87 10.80
N VAL A 275 -3.00 10.16 11.40
CA VAL A 275 -1.52 10.28 11.32
C VAL A 275 -0.94 9.12 10.48
N VAL A 276 0.38 8.85 10.39
CA VAL A 276 0.96 8.03 9.28
C VAL A 276 2.08 6.97 9.60
N HIS A 277 2.65 6.32 8.56
CA HIS A 277 3.16 4.92 8.53
C HIS A 277 4.65 4.69 8.87
N ASN A 278 4.94 3.91 9.93
CA ASN A 278 6.23 3.20 10.15
C ASN A 278 6.00 1.67 10.13
N CYS A 279 7.05 0.87 9.97
CA CYS A 279 6.95 -0.59 10.23
C CYS A 279 7.39 -0.92 11.66
N PHE A 280 6.75 -1.89 12.30
CA PHE A 280 7.00 -2.30 13.68
C PHE A 280 6.79 -3.82 13.86
N VAL A 281 7.38 -4.40 14.91
CA VAL A 281 7.02 -5.75 15.40
C VAL A 281 6.28 -5.65 16.73
N LEU A 282 5.21 -6.43 16.87
CA LEU A 282 4.37 -6.51 18.06
C LEU A 282 4.37 -7.93 18.60
N ARG A 283 4.47 -8.05 19.93
CA ARG A 283 4.40 -9.32 20.64
C ARG A 283 2.94 -9.69 20.92
N VAL A 284 2.61 -10.97 20.77
CA VAL A 284 1.31 -11.51 21.14
C VAL A 284 1.50 -12.48 22.31
N ASP A 285 1.05 -12.08 23.50
CA ASP A 285 1.03 -12.94 24.69
C ASP A 285 -0.29 -13.73 24.79
N ASP A 286 -0.23 -14.89 25.46
CA ASP A 286 -1.30 -15.90 25.53
C ASP A 286 -2.43 -15.55 26.51
N ASP A 287 -3.00 -14.36 26.31
CA ASP A 287 -4.01 -13.72 27.13
C ASP A 287 -4.88 -12.81 26.25
N MET A 288 -6.15 -12.58 26.59
CA MET A 288 -7.10 -11.88 25.72
C MET A 288 -6.88 -10.36 25.64
N GLY A 289 -6.09 -9.77 26.54
CA GLY A 289 -5.89 -8.31 26.63
C GLY A 289 -5.81 -7.78 28.07
N ARG A 290 -5.41 -8.61 29.04
CA ARG A 290 -5.14 -8.16 30.42
C ARG A 290 -3.72 -7.61 30.57
N THR A 291 -2.83 -8.00 29.67
CA THR A 291 -1.50 -7.41 29.48
C THR A 291 -1.50 -6.48 28.26
N GLY A 292 -0.60 -5.50 28.23
CA GLY A 292 -0.43 -4.57 27.09
C GLY A 292 0.06 -5.22 25.78
N SER A 293 0.24 -6.54 25.77
CA SER A 293 0.62 -7.37 24.63
C SER A 293 -0.31 -8.59 24.44
N GLY A 294 -1.44 -8.64 25.15
CA GLY A 294 -2.47 -9.67 24.97
C GLY A 294 -3.19 -9.52 23.62
N ILE A 295 -3.79 -10.61 23.13
CA ILE A 295 -4.28 -10.80 21.76
C ILE A 295 -5.09 -9.60 21.23
N PHE A 296 -6.12 -9.13 21.93
CA PHE A 296 -6.94 -8.02 21.41
C PHE A 296 -6.33 -6.63 21.65
N GLU A 297 -5.40 -6.50 22.60
CA GLU A 297 -4.68 -5.24 22.84
C GLU A 297 -3.54 -5.06 21.81
N THR A 298 -2.84 -6.13 21.45
CA THR A 298 -1.91 -6.14 20.31
C THR A 298 -2.67 -5.93 18.99
N LEU A 299 -3.89 -6.45 18.83
CA LEU A 299 -4.73 -6.12 17.67
C LEU A 299 -5.12 -4.63 17.65
N ARG A 300 -5.45 -4.04 18.81
CA ARG A 300 -5.72 -2.59 18.95
C ARG A 300 -4.49 -1.76 18.59
N HIS A 301 -3.31 -2.08 19.13
CA HIS A 301 -2.05 -1.39 18.81
C HIS A 301 -1.73 -1.51 17.32
N ALA A 302 -1.84 -2.71 16.74
CA ALA A 302 -1.65 -2.94 15.31
C ALA A 302 -2.66 -2.20 14.43
N ALA A 303 -3.93 -2.11 14.88
CA ALA A 303 -4.97 -1.37 14.21
C ALA A 303 -4.70 0.13 14.23
N LEU A 304 -4.23 0.70 15.35
CA LEU A 304 -3.80 2.11 15.43
C LEU A 304 -2.60 2.38 14.52
N ILE A 305 -1.59 1.49 14.53
CA ILE A 305 -0.44 1.56 13.63
C ILE A 305 -0.87 1.45 12.17
N GLN A 306 -1.76 0.50 11.81
CA GLN A 306 -2.25 0.33 10.44
C GLN A 306 -3.27 1.41 10.02
N GLN A 307 -3.98 2.02 10.97
CA GLN A 307 -4.80 3.22 10.75
C GLN A 307 -3.87 4.38 10.37
N THR A 308 -2.73 4.51 11.05
CA THR A 308 -1.62 5.33 10.56
C THR A 308 -0.88 4.68 9.38
N GLY A 309 -1.45 3.71 8.67
CA GLY A 309 -0.86 3.08 7.49
C GLY A 309 0.39 2.21 7.73
N GLY A 310 0.85 2.06 8.97
CA GLY A 310 2.02 1.27 9.32
C GLY A 310 1.89 -0.21 8.97
N GLY A 311 3.03 -0.90 8.87
CA GLY A 311 3.12 -2.33 8.60
C GLY A 311 3.56 -3.10 9.85
N ASN A 312 2.85 -4.18 10.20
CA ASN A 312 3.09 -4.90 11.46
C ASN A 312 3.78 -6.26 11.23
N GLY A 313 4.63 -6.68 12.15
CA GLY A 313 5.08 -8.06 12.29
C GLY A 313 4.62 -8.67 13.60
N PHE A 314 4.29 -9.95 13.62
CA PHE A 314 3.74 -10.63 14.79
C PHE A 314 4.39 -11.99 15.04
N ALA A 315 4.82 -12.22 16.27
CA ALA A 315 5.20 -13.54 16.76
C ALA A 315 3.99 -14.23 17.40
N PHE A 316 3.45 -15.26 16.75
CA PHE A 316 2.32 -16.05 17.23
C PHE A 316 2.74 -17.25 18.12
N SER A 317 4.03 -17.57 18.17
CA SER A 317 4.63 -18.75 18.83
C SER A 317 4.37 -18.89 20.33
N ARG A 318 3.93 -17.81 20.99
CA ARG A 318 3.63 -17.79 22.42
C ARG A 318 2.22 -18.26 22.76
N LEU A 319 1.30 -18.22 21.79
CA LEU A 319 -0.10 -18.64 21.99
C LEU A 319 -0.19 -20.14 22.20
N ARG A 320 -1.09 -20.57 23.08
CA ARG A 320 -1.31 -22.01 23.33
C ARG A 320 -1.87 -22.72 22.08
N PRO A 321 -1.57 -24.01 21.88
CA PRO A 321 -2.01 -24.76 20.72
C PRO A 321 -3.52 -25.03 20.75
N LYS A 322 -4.06 -25.33 19.56
CA LYS A 322 -5.46 -25.67 19.34
C LYS A 322 -5.88 -26.87 20.19
N GLY A 323 -7.03 -26.79 20.85
CA GLY A 323 -7.51 -27.82 21.78
C GLY A 323 -6.96 -27.72 23.21
N ALA A 324 -5.95 -26.88 23.50
CA ALA A 324 -5.40 -26.73 24.85
C ALA A 324 -6.44 -26.18 25.85
N LEU A 325 -6.36 -26.63 27.10
CA LEU A 325 -7.36 -26.31 28.14
C LEU A 325 -7.26 -24.84 28.60
N VAL A 326 -8.36 -24.10 28.47
CA VAL A 326 -8.50 -22.74 28.99
C VAL A 326 -9.06 -22.79 30.41
N LYS A 327 -8.16 -22.86 31.40
CA LYS A 327 -8.47 -23.04 32.84
C LYS A 327 -9.55 -22.10 33.42
N SER A 328 -9.75 -20.91 32.85
CA SER A 328 -10.73 -19.93 33.31
C SER A 328 -12.15 -20.12 32.76
N SER A 329 -12.31 -20.77 31.60
CA SER A 329 -13.60 -21.03 30.96
C SER A 329 -13.97 -22.52 30.90
N SER A 330 -13.04 -23.41 31.27
CA SER A 330 -13.11 -24.86 31.05
C SER A 330 -13.27 -25.26 29.57
N GLY A 331 -13.05 -24.33 28.64
CA GLY A 331 -13.12 -24.55 27.20
C GLY A 331 -11.78 -24.97 26.58
N GLN A 332 -11.81 -25.21 25.27
CA GLN A 332 -10.63 -25.46 24.45
C GLN A 332 -10.16 -24.19 23.73
N ALA A 333 -8.87 -24.10 23.45
CA ALA A 333 -8.26 -22.98 22.74
C ALA A 333 -8.38 -23.10 21.21
N THR A 334 -8.48 -21.95 20.53
CA THR A 334 -8.57 -21.85 19.06
C THR A 334 -7.24 -22.11 18.34
N GLY A 335 -6.11 -21.94 19.04
CA GLY A 335 -4.76 -21.96 18.46
C GLY A 335 -4.38 -20.67 17.70
N PRO A 336 -3.09 -20.37 17.51
CA PRO A 336 -2.61 -19.20 16.78
C PRO A 336 -3.21 -19.02 15.37
N VAL A 337 -3.44 -20.10 14.61
CA VAL A 337 -4.02 -19.98 13.25
C VAL A 337 -5.46 -19.45 13.29
N GLY A 338 -6.21 -19.72 14.37
CA GLY A 338 -7.52 -19.12 14.59
C GLY A 338 -7.45 -17.61 14.80
N PHE A 339 -6.50 -17.13 15.60
CA PHE A 339 -6.32 -15.69 15.85
C PHE A 339 -5.69 -14.96 14.67
N LEU A 340 -4.84 -15.63 13.87
CA LEU A 340 -4.32 -15.10 12.62
C LEU A 340 -5.45 -14.77 11.63
N ARG A 341 -6.50 -15.61 11.54
CA ARG A 341 -7.69 -15.33 10.71
C ARG A 341 -8.48 -14.12 11.23
N VAL A 342 -8.58 -13.94 12.55
CA VAL A 342 -9.21 -12.75 13.16
C VAL A 342 -8.43 -11.48 12.82
N TYR A 343 -7.10 -11.53 12.90
CA TYR A 343 -6.22 -10.43 12.50
C TYR A 343 -6.33 -10.14 10.99
N ASP A 344 -6.34 -11.17 10.13
CA ASP A 344 -6.45 -10.99 8.67
C ASP A 344 -7.76 -10.30 8.27
N GLN A 345 -8.88 -10.69 8.89
CA GLN A 345 -10.18 -10.04 8.69
C GLN A 345 -10.15 -8.60 9.18
N ALA A 346 -9.69 -8.35 10.41
CA ALA A 346 -9.60 -6.99 10.96
C ALA A 346 -8.71 -6.06 10.11
N PHE A 347 -7.56 -6.53 9.64
CA PHE A 347 -6.67 -5.77 8.76
C PHE A 347 -7.14 -5.66 7.31
N GLY A 348 -8.10 -6.49 6.89
CA GLY A 348 -8.81 -6.36 5.62
C GLY A 348 -9.76 -5.16 5.59
N GLU A 349 -10.46 -4.90 6.70
CA GLU A 349 -11.33 -3.73 6.87
C GLU A 349 -10.53 -2.42 7.05
N ILE A 350 -9.33 -2.48 7.65
CA ILE A 350 -8.48 -1.30 7.91
C ILE A 350 -7.68 -0.92 6.65
N ALA A 351 -8.38 -0.34 5.68
CA ALA A 351 -7.79 0.17 4.43
C ALA A 351 -6.96 1.45 4.66
N GLN A 352 -5.65 1.33 4.48
CA GLN A 352 -4.66 2.41 4.58
C GLN A 352 -4.88 3.44 3.45
N GLY A 353 -4.97 4.74 3.80
CA GLY A 353 -4.88 5.84 2.84
C GLY A 353 -5.80 5.73 1.62
N GLY A 354 -7.08 5.42 1.85
CA GLY A 354 -8.09 5.33 0.80
C GLY A 354 -8.06 4.05 -0.07
N SER A 355 -6.88 3.47 -0.30
CA SER A 355 -6.66 2.59 -1.47
C SER A 355 -5.71 1.40 -1.26
N ARG A 356 -4.99 1.29 -0.14
CA ARG A 356 -3.98 0.23 0.09
C ARG A 356 -4.37 -0.68 1.25
N ARG A 357 -4.26 -1.99 1.06
CA ARG A 357 -4.37 -2.97 2.17
C ARG A 357 -3.15 -2.89 3.08
N GLY A 358 -3.34 -3.20 4.36
CA GLY A 358 -2.23 -3.36 5.30
C GLY A 358 -1.25 -4.45 4.89
N ALA A 359 0.03 -4.24 5.16
CA ALA A 359 1.06 -5.25 5.00
C ALA A 359 1.45 -5.79 6.38
N ASN A 360 1.23 -7.09 6.61
CA ASN A 360 1.53 -7.74 7.87
C ASN A 360 2.43 -8.97 7.68
N MET A 361 3.25 -9.31 8.68
CA MET A 361 4.02 -10.56 8.77
C MET A 361 3.51 -11.39 9.96
N ALA A 362 3.25 -12.68 9.76
CA ALA A 362 2.99 -13.64 10.82
C ALA A 362 4.11 -14.66 10.90
N VAL A 363 4.69 -14.83 12.08
CA VAL A 363 5.75 -15.83 12.34
C VAL A 363 5.28 -16.82 13.39
N LEU A 364 5.43 -18.11 13.09
CA LEU A 364 5.23 -19.22 14.02
C LEU A 364 6.47 -20.09 14.06
N ARG A 365 7.00 -20.38 15.26
CA ARG A 365 8.19 -21.20 15.44
C ARG A 365 7.91 -22.67 15.10
N VAL A 366 8.90 -23.33 14.50
CA VAL A 366 8.78 -24.67 13.90
C VAL A 366 8.46 -25.80 14.89
N ASP A 367 8.65 -25.57 16.19
CA ASP A 367 8.29 -26.50 17.27
C ASP A 367 6.90 -26.22 17.90
N HIS A 368 6.13 -25.26 17.39
CA HIS A 368 4.77 -25.04 17.88
C HIS A 368 3.84 -26.17 17.39
N PRO A 369 2.95 -26.76 18.23
CA PRO A 369 2.14 -27.92 17.82
C PRO A 369 1.22 -27.67 16.60
N ASP A 370 0.68 -26.46 16.45
CA ASP A 370 -0.16 -26.09 15.30
C ASP A 370 0.64 -25.77 14.02
N ILE A 371 1.96 -26.00 14.00
CA ILE A 371 2.84 -25.63 12.87
C ILE A 371 2.38 -26.19 11.52
N ARG A 372 1.82 -27.41 11.49
CA ARG A 372 1.29 -28.02 10.26
C ARG A 372 0.09 -27.24 9.70
N GLU A 373 -0.84 -26.83 10.58
CA GLU A 373 -2.00 -26.04 10.16
C GLU A 373 -1.57 -24.65 9.68
N PHE A 374 -0.53 -24.06 10.30
CA PHE A 374 0.07 -22.80 9.89
C PHE A 374 0.78 -22.89 8.53
N ILE A 375 1.56 -23.93 8.27
CA ILE A 375 2.21 -24.15 6.96
C ILE A 375 1.16 -24.20 5.84
N THR A 376 0.01 -24.84 6.07
CA THR A 376 -1.07 -24.95 5.08
C THR A 376 -2.08 -23.79 5.09
N CYS A 377 -1.93 -22.77 5.95
CA CYS A 377 -3.01 -21.79 6.16
C CYS A 377 -3.25 -20.85 4.96
N LYS A 378 -2.31 -20.82 3.99
CA LYS A 378 -2.39 -20.09 2.71
C LYS A 378 -2.26 -20.98 1.47
N THR A 379 -2.59 -22.27 1.54
CA THR A 379 -2.64 -23.13 0.32
C THR A 379 -3.67 -22.62 -0.70
N ASP A 380 -4.77 -22.05 -0.22
CA ASP A 380 -5.64 -21.14 -0.99
C ASP A 380 -5.19 -19.69 -0.72
N GLU A 381 -4.79 -18.96 -1.76
CA GLU A 381 -4.34 -17.55 -1.65
C GLU A 381 -5.44 -16.63 -1.09
N ASN A 382 -6.71 -17.02 -1.17
CA ASN A 382 -7.85 -16.23 -0.68
C ASN A 382 -8.14 -16.45 0.82
N ALA A 383 -7.51 -17.43 1.47
CA ALA A 383 -7.83 -17.81 2.86
C ALA A 383 -7.30 -16.81 3.91
N ILE A 384 -6.17 -16.16 3.62
CA ILE A 384 -5.51 -15.11 4.42
C ILE A 384 -4.84 -14.17 3.42
N THR A 385 -5.30 -12.91 3.32
CA THR A 385 -4.98 -12.01 2.19
C THR A 385 -4.24 -10.72 2.54
N ASN A 386 -4.03 -10.45 3.83
CA ASN A 386 -3.41 -9.23 4.37
C ASN A 386 -2.11 -9.52 5.15
N PHE A 387 -1.63 -10.77 5.08
CA PHE A 387 -0.41 -11.28 5.70
C PHE A 387 0.51 -11.98 4.69
N ASN A 388 1.81 -11.74 4.84
CA ASN A 388 2.85 -12.72 4.53
C ASN A 388 2.98 -13.68 5.72
N ILE A 389 3.18 -14.97 5.49
CA ILE A 389 3.47 -15.95 6.56
C ILE A 389 4.91 -16.48 6.46
N SER A 390 5.54 -16.76 7.60
CA SER A 390 6.87 -17.38 7.64
C SER A 390 7.06 -18.30 8.84
N VAL A 391 7.82 -19.38 8.65
CA VAL A 391 8.19 -20.32 9.72
C VAL A 391 9.47 -19.86 10.40
N GLY A 392 9.40 -19.69 11.72
CA GLY A 392 10.56 -19.46 12.58
C GLY A 392 11.34 -20.75 12.79
N VAL A 393 12.37 -20.97 11.98
CA VAL A 393 13.22 -22.17 12.00
C VAL A 393 14.38 -22.00 12.98
N THR A 394 14.68 -23.07 13.73
CA THR A 394 15.84 -23.17 14.62
C THR A 394 16.92 -24.05 14.00
N ASP A 395 18.17 -23.86 14.41
CA ASP A 395 19.27 -24.75 14.03
C ASP A 395 19.05 -26.18 14.57
N ALA A 396 18.32 -26.31 15.69
CA ALA A 396 17.95 -27.62 16.24
C ALA A 396 17.06 -28.41 15.26
N PHE A 397 16.08 -27.74 14.65
CA PHE A 397 15.26 -28.33 13.59
C PHE A 397 16.09 -28.65 12.35
N MET A 398 16.90 -27.72 11.85
CA MET A 398 17.71 -27.96 10.64
C MET A 398 18.73 -29.09 10.83
N ARG A 399 19.36 -29.22 12.01
CA ARG A 399 20.19 -30.38 12.34
C ARG A 399 19.39 -31.68 12.38
N ALA A 400 18.14 -31.67 12.84
CA ALA A 400 17.26 -32.84 12.83
C ALA A 400 16.83 -33.23 11.41
N VAL A 401 16.56 -32.26 10.53
CA VAL A 401 16.32 -32.46 9.09
C VAL A 401 17.54 -33.08 8.41
N GLN A 402 18.74 -32.52 8.64
CA GLN A 402 19.98 -32.98 8.02
C GLN A 402 20.29 -34.43 8.43
N ASN A 403 20.31 -34.72 9.73
CA ASN A 403 20.62 -36.04 10.29
C ASN A 403 19.49 -37.08 10.16
N ASP A 404 18.32 -36.69 9.63
CA ASP A 404 17.11 -37.51 9.58
C ASP A 404 16.72 -38.09 10.95
N THR A 405 16.49 -37.19 11.92
CA THR A 405 16.01 -37.55 13.26
C THR A 405 14.59 -37.07 13.48
N ASN A 406 14.04 -37.44 14.62
CA ASN A 406 12.78 -36.87 15.09
C ASN A 406 13.03 -35.49 15.72
N PHE A 407 11.96 -34.73 15.90
CA PHE A 407 11.93 -33.39 16.48
C PHE A 407 10.65 -33.24 17.29
N ASP A 408 10.72 -32.58 18.45
CA ASP A 408 9.59 -32.46 19.37
C ASP A 408 8.83 -31.15 19.15
N LEU A 409 7.52 -31.23 19.01
CA LEU A 409 6.62 -30.10 19.08
C LEU A 409 6.24 -29.86 20.55
N VAL A 410 6.45 -28.64 21.04
CA VAL A 410 6.45 -28.28 22.47
C VAL A 410 5.35 -27.26 22.76
N ASN A 411 4.53 -27.52 23.78
CA ASN A 411 3.50 -26.58 24.19
C ASN A 411 4.13 -25.37 24.91
N PRO A 412 4.00 -24.13 24.38
CA PRO A 412 4.65 -22.94 24.93
C PRO A 412 4.18 -22.54 26.33
N GLN A 413 3.07 -23.10 26.84
CA GLN A 413 2.55 -22.78 28.17
C GLN A 413 3.29 -23.51 29.31
N ASN A 414 3.86 -24.68 29.07
CA ASN A 414 4.43 -25.55 30.11
C ASN A 414 5.74 -26.24 29.71
N GLY A 415 6.16 -26.17 28.44
CA GLY A 415 7.39 -26.82 27.96
C GLY A 415 7.27 -28.34 27.81
N GLU A 416 6.06 -28.91 27.89
CA GLU A 416 5.83 -30.34 27.66
C GLU A 416 5.79 -30.65 26.16
N VAL A 417 6.37 -31.80 25.79
CA VAL A 417 6.27 -32.34 24.43
C VAL A 417 4.82 -32.73 24.15
N TRP A 418 4.24 -32.12 23.12
CA TRP A 418 2.89 -32.39 22.65
C TRP A 418 2.86 -33.54 21.63
N GLU A 419 3.84 -33.56 20.72
CA GLU A 419 3.99 -34.59 19.68
C GLU A 419 5.45 -34.67 19.24
N THR A 420 6.00 -35.87 19.08
CA THR A 420 7.31 -36.10 18.45
C THR A 420 7.11 -36.45 16.97
N VAL A 421 7.67 -35.63 16.07
CA VAL A 421 7.46 -35.72 14.61
C VAL A 421 8.76 -36.07 13.88
N ARG A 422 8.68 -36.54 12.63
CA ARG A 422 9.88 -36.68 11.78
C ARG A 422 10.27 -35.31 11.23
N ALA A 423 11.50 -34.87 11.48
CA ALA A 423 11.92 -33.51 11.12
C ALA A 423 11.83 -33.24 9.60
N ARG A 424 12.22 -34.23 8.79
CA ARG A 424 12.10 -34.16 7.33
C ARG A 424 10.64 -34.03 6.87
N GLU A 425 9.72 -34.86 7.35
CA GLU A 425 8.30 -34.78 6.95
C GLU A 425 7.66 -33.40 7.19
N LEU A 426 8.09 -32.68 8.24
CA LEU A 426 7.66 -31.30 8.50
C LEU A 426 8.36 -30.30 7.56
N PHE A 427 9.65 -30.48 7.27
CA PHE A 427 10.39 -29.62 6.34
C PHE A 427 9.89 -29.76 4.89
N ASP A 428 9.57 -30.98 4.47
CA ASP A 428 8.98 -31.29 3.16
C ASP A 428 7.62 -30.59 3.00
N GLN A 429 6.82 -30.44 4.07
CA GLN A 429 5.59 -29.65 4.04
C GLN A 429 5.86 -28.15 3.85
N ILE A 430 6.90 -27.59 4.49
CA ILE A 430 7.32 -26.19 4.30
C ILE A 430 7.76 -25.97 2.84
N VAL A 431 8.69 -26.80 2.37
CA VAL A 431 9.24 -26.79 1.00
C VAL A 431 8.12 -26.87 -0.04
N LYS A 432 7.15 -27.77 0.15
CA LYS A 432 6.06 -27.99 -0.79
C LYS A 432 5.09 -26.81 -0.91
N GLN A 433 4.73 -26.16 0.19
CA GLN A 433 3.87 -24.96 0.13
C GLN A 433 4.63 -23.77 -0.47
N ALA A 434 5.90 -23.59 -0.06
CA ALA A 434 6.77 -22.55 -0.60
C ALA A 434 7.04 -22.74 -2.10
N HIS A 435 7.12 -23.98 -2.60
CA HIS A 435 7.14 -24.30 -4.03
C HIS A 435 5.81 -23.97 -4.72
N HIS A 436 4.69 -24.34 -4.10
CA HIS A 436 3.33 -24.18 -4.63
C HIS A 436 2.92 -22.71 -4.86
N ASN A 437 3.24 -21.79 -3.94
CA ASN A 437 2.89 -20.36 -4.11
C ASN A 437 3.88 -19.35 -3.47
N GLY A 438 5.08 -19.76 -3.09
CA GLY A 438 6.09 -18.88 -2.47
C GLY A 438 5.94 -18.67 -0.96
N GLU A 439 4.94 -19.27 -0.30
CA GLU A 439 4.74 -19.16 1.15
C GLU A 439 4.50 -20.54 1.81
N PRO A 440 4.95 -20.76 3.06
CA PRO A 440 5.58 -19.80 3.96
C PRO A 440 7.04 -19.50 3.62
N GLY A 441 7.49 -18.28 3.91
CA GLY A 441 8.91 -17.96 3.98
C GLY A 441 9.60 -18.66 5.17
N VAL A 442 10.92 -18.62 5.21
CA VAL A 442 11.72 -19.19 6.31
C VAL A 442 12.50 -18.09 7.01
N LEU A 443 12.45 -18.05 8.34
CA LEU A 443 13.20 -17.12 9.18
C LEU A 443 14.07 -17.92 10.16
N PHE A 444 15.40 -17.79 10.05
CA PHE A 444 16.35 -18.53 10.88
C PHE A 444 16.58 -17.81 12.21
N LEU A 445 15.71 -18.10 13.18
CA LEU A 445 15.65 -17.37 14.46
C LEU A 445 16.98 -17.45 15.23
N ASP A 446 17.64 -18.61 15.20
CA ASP A 446 18.92 -18.80 15.89
C ASP A 446 20.04 -17.98 15.23
N ALA A 447 19.99 -17.77 13.91
CA ALA A 447 20.93 -16.91 13.18
C ALA A 447 20.68 -15.42 13.47
N ALA A 448 19.42 -14.99 13.53
CA ALA A 448 19.07 -13.64 13.95
C ALA A 448 19.48 -13.37 15.41
N ASN A 449 19.26 -14.33 16.33
CA ASN A 449 19.54 -14.15 17.75
C ASN A 449 21.03 -14.25 18.11
N ARG A 450 21.85 -14.98 17.33
CA ARG A 450 23.33 -14.92 17.43
C ARG A 450 23.90 -13.50 17.29
N GLU A 451 23.22 -12.65 16.53
CA GLU A 451 23.62 -11.26 16.25
C GLU A 451 22.65 -10.22 16.85
N ASN A 452 21.71 -10.66 17.70
CA ASN A 452 20.84 -9.73 18.43
C ASN A 452 21.71 -8.75 19.22
N PRO A 453 21.55 -7.42 19.04
CA PRO A 453 22.38 -6.44 19.71
C PRO A 453 22.01 -6.26 21.18
N VAL A 454 20.79 -6.59 21.60
CA VAL A 454 20.28 -6.39 22.97
C VAL A 454 19.61 -7.66 23.53
N PRO A 455 20.35 -8.79 23.60
CA PRO A 455 19.80 -10.08 24.01
C PRO A 455 19.35 -10.11 25.49
N HIS A 456 19.74 -9.11 26.28
CA HIS A 456 19.27 -8.93 27.65
C HIS A 456 17.84 -8.35 27.75
N LEU A 457 17.28 -7.77 26.67
CA LEU A 457 15.93 -7.20 26.65
C LEU A 457 14.87 -8.21 26.17
N TYR A 458 15.15 -8.92 25.08
CA TYR A 458 14.23 -9.83 24.41
C TYR A 458 14.98 -10.71 23.39
N ASP A 459 14.38 -11.84 23.05
CA ASP A 459 14.69 -12.59 21.83
C ASP A 459 14.00 -11.95 20.61
N LEU A 460 14.60 -12.09 19.43
CA LEU A 460 14.03 -11.69 18.14
C LEU A 460 13.12 -12.81 17.62
N GLU A 461 11.81 -12.63 17.78
CA GLU A 461 10.79 -13.67 17.48
C GLU A 461 10.11 -13.50 16.10
N SER A 462 10.22 -12.32 15.47
CA SER A 462 9.55 -11.99 14.21
C SER A 462 10.31 -10.89 13.44
N THR A 463 9.99 -10.73 12.16
CA THR A 463 10.40 -9.59 11.32
C THR A 463 9.23 -8.65 11.03
N ASN A 464 9.55 -7.47 10.49
CA ASN A 464 8.61 -6.63 9.76
C ASN A 464 8.07 -7.32 8.47
N PRO A 465 7.08 -6.72 7.75
CA PRO A 465 6.41 -7.35 6.59
C PRO A 465 7.28 -7.88 5.44
N CYS A 466 8.45 -7.30 5.18
CA CYS A 466 9.30 -7.65 4.04
C CYS A 466 10.56 -8.47 4.42
N GLY A 467 10.69 -8.87 5.69
CA GLY A 467 11.73 -9.79 6.17
C GLY A 467 13.11 -9.18 6.45
N GLU A 468 13.32 -7.90 6.19
CA GLU A 468 14.64 -7.25 6.26
C GLU A 468 15.03 -6.75 7.66
N GLN A 469 14.08 -6.55 8.57
CA GLN A 469 14.36 -6.23 9.96
C GLN A 469 13.68 -7.17 10.94
N PHE A 470 14.50 -7.95 11.64
CA PHE A 470 14.14 -8.52 12.94
C PHE A 470 14.08 -7.39 13.97
N LEU A 471 12.94 -7.24 14.63
CA LEU A 471 12.66 -6.15 15.56
C LEU A 471 12.10 -6.74 16.86
N GLY A 472 12.48 -6.15 17.98
CA GLY A 472 11.86 -6.42 19.27
C GLY A 472 10.48 -5.78 19.39
N PRO A 473 9.76 -6.03 20.50
CA PRO A 473 8.43 -5.48 20.72
C PRO A 473 8.42 -3.95 20.68
N PHE A 474 7.53 -3.40 19.84
CA PHE A 474 7.31 -1.97 19.58
C PHE A 474 8.49 -1.23 18.88
N GLU A 475 9.55 -1.92 18.46
CA GLU A 475 10.68 -1.27 17.78
C GLU A 475 10.36 -0.82 16.35
N ASN A 476 10.97 0.28 15.94
CA ASN A 476 10.70 1.04 14.72
C ASN A 476 11.64 0.72 13.55
N CYS A 477 11.16 1.00 12.34
CA CYS A 477 11.82 0.67 11.07
C CYS A 477 12.25 1.94 10.29
N CYS A 478 13.26 2.65 10.80
CA CYS A 478 13.82 3.84 10.14
C CYS A 478 14.76 3.46 8.98
N LEU A 479 14.19 3.35 7.77
CA LEU A 479 14.88 2.85 6.57
C LEU A 479 15.35 3.95 5.61
N GLY A 480 16.45 3.69 4.91
CA GLY A 480 16.89 4.43 3.73
C GLY A 480 17.92 3.64 2.91
N SER A 481 18.19 4.04 1.66
CA SER A 481 19.03 3.25 0.76
C SER A 481 19.96 4.10 -0.12
N ILE A 482 21.23 3.69 -0.17
CA ILE A 482 22.30 4.29 -0.99
C ILE A 482 22.17 3.78 -2.43
N ASN A 483 22.24 4.68 -3.40
CA ASN A 483 22.20 4.36 -4.82
C ASN A 483 23.60 4.05 -5.35
N LEU A 484 24.00 2.78 -5.31
CA LEU A 484 25.36 2.33 -5.69
C LEU A 484 25.71 2.66 -7.15
N ALA A 485 24.73 2.77 -8.04
CA ALA A 485 24.93 3.18 -9.44
C ALA A 485 25.55 4.59 -9.57
N ASN A 486 25.36 5.46 -8.57
CA ASN A 486 25.92 6.80 -8.53
C ASN A 486 27.34 6.87 -7.93
N HIS A 487 27.93 5.74 -7.53
CA HIS A 487 29.26 5.66 -6.89
C HIS A 487 30.33 5.07 -7.82
N ILE A 488 30.28 5.41 -9.10
CA ILE A 488 31.15 4.90 -10.16
C ILE A 488 31.88 6.07 -10.82
N THR A 489 33.17 5.90 -11.12
CA THR A 489 33.99 6.90 -11.82
C THR A 489 33.72 6.88 -13.32
N PRO A 490 34.03 7.95 -14.08
CA PRO A 490 34.01 7.91 -15.54
C PRO A 490 34.94 6.86 -16.17
N GLY A 491 35.91 6.33 -15.40
CA GLY A 491 36.79 5.23 -15.79
C GLY A 491 36.19 3.82 -15.62
N ARG A 492 34.94 3.71 -15.14
CA ARG A 492 34.29 2.45 -14.73
C ARG A 492 35.01 1.77 -13.54
N GLU A 493 35.36 2.56 -12.54
CA GLU A 493 35.91 2.10 -11.24
C GLU A 493 34.98 2.51 -10.09
N VAL A 494 35.13 1.92 -8.90
CA VAL A 494 34.34 2.31 -7.72
C VAL A 494 34.87 3.62 -7.12
N ASN A 495 33.99 4.61 -6.95
CA ASN A 495 34.29 5.83 -6.22
C ASN A 495 34.08 5.63 -4.71
N TRP A 496 35.02 4.92 -4.07
CA TRP A 496 34.99 4.59 -2.65
C TRP A 496 34.88 5.81 -1.74
N GLU A 497 35.50 6.93 -2.09
CA GLU A 497 35.44 8.16 -1.27
C GLU A 497 34.05 8.80 -1.31
N LYS A 498 33.43 8.93 -2.49
CA LYS A 498 32.04 9.39 -2.60
C LYS A 498 31.08 8.42 -1.90
N LEU A 499 31.36 7.11 -1.94
CA LEU A 499 30.58 6.11 -1.22
C LEU A 499 30.70 6.32 0.30
N ARG A 500 31.92 6.55 0.82
CA ARG A 500 32.19 6.87 2.23
C ARG A 500 31.39 8.09 2.69
N GLU A 501 31.52 9.22 2.00
CA GLU A 501 30.76 10.45 2.30
C GLU A 501 29.24 10.19 2.31
N SER A 502 28.76 9.36 1.38
CA SER A 502 27.34 9.01 1.28
C SER A 502 26.89 8.12 2.44
N VAL A 503 27.70 7.12 2.85
CA VAL A 503 27.42 6.24 4.00
C VAL A 503 27.38 7.03 5.30
N GLU A 504 28.39 7.86 5.57
CA GLU A 504 28.50 8.65 6.79
C GLU A 504 27.32 9.65 6.89
N THR A 505 27.03 10.39 5.81
CA THR A 505 25.91 11.35 5.79
C THR A 505 24.54 10.67 5.90
N SER A 506 24.36 9.50 5.26
CA SER A 506 23.10 8.72 5.35
C SER A 506 22.89 8.11 6.73
N THR A 507 23.96 7.69 7.40
CA THR A 507 23.91 7.16 8.78
C THR A 507 23.40 8.23 9.74
N ARG A 508 23.95 9.46 9.65
CA ARG A 508 23.50 10.59 10.46
C ARG A 508 22.08 11.05 10.12
N PHE A 509 21.72 11.08 8.83
CA PHE A 509 20.35 11.35 8.39
C PHE A 509 19.33 10.40 9.04
N LEU A 510 19.63 9.09 9.11
CA LEU A 510 18.72 8.12 9.73
C LEU A 510 18.68 8.21 11.26
N GLU A 511 19.78 8.62 11.91
CA GLU A 511 19.82 8.92 13.35
C GLU A 511 18.95 10.15 13.70
N ASP A 512 19.05 11.19 12.89
CA ASP A 512 18.20 12.38 12.95
C ASP A 512 16.72 12.02 12.70
N VAL A 513 16.43 11.10 11.77
CA VAL A 513 15.06 10.58 11.54
C VAL A 513 14.49 9.90 12.78
N VAL A 514 15.28 9.11 13.54
CA VAL A 514 14.84 8.50 14.82
C VAL A 514 14.48 9.56 15.87
N THR A 515 15.10 10.74 15.80
CA THR A 515 14.83 11.86 16.71
C THR A 515 13.62 12.68 16.26
N ALA A 516 13.61 13.13 15.00
CA ALA A 516 12.57 14.00 14.47
C ALA A 516 11.21 13.28 14.24
N ASN A 517 11.22 11.96 14.04
CA ASN A 517 10.02 11.18 13.82
C ASN A 517 9.05 11.23 15.01
N GLN A 518 7.83 11.72 14.78
CA GLN A 518 6.76 11.58 15.74
C GLN A 518 6.23 10.13 15.78
N TYR A 519 5.91 9.62 16.96
CA TYR A 519 5.35 8.28 17.17
C TYR A 519 3.86 8.39 17.52
N VAL A 520 3.09 7.31 17.33
CA VAL A 520 1.63 7.31 17.56
C VAL A 520 1.37 7.56 19.05
N PRO A 521 0.76 8.69 19.47
CA PRO A 521 0.69 9.03 20.90
C PRO A 521 -0.16 8.06 21.74
N ALA A 522 -1.09 7.36 21.10
CA ALA A 522 -1.90 6.30 21.71
C ALA A 522 -1.12 4.98 21.95
N VAL A 523 0.13 4.88 21.47
CA VAL A 523 1.03 3.73 21.65
C VAL A 523 2.45 4.25 22.02
N PRO A 524 2.62 4.86 23.21
CA PRO A 524 3.88 5.50 23.61
C PRO A 524 5.09 4.54 23.63
N GLN A 525 4.84 3.24 23.78
CA GLN A 525 5.84 2.17 23.71
C GLN A 525 6.68 2.22 22.41
N LEU A 526 6.12 2.74 21.32
CA LEU A 526 6.83 2.92 20.04
C LEU A 526 7.98 3.95 20.16
N ALA A 527 7.74 5.07 20.86
CA ALA A 527 8.76 6.08 21.11
C ALA A 527 9.80 5.57 22.12
N GLU A 528 9.34 4.92 23.19
CA GLU A 528 10.21 4.32 24.21
C GLU A 528 11.16 3.29 23.60
N ALA A 529 10.64 2.34 22.80
CA ALA A 529 11.45 1.32 22.14
C ALA A 529 12.43 1.94 21.13
N ALA A 530 11.97 2.89 20.32
CA ALA A 530 12.79 3.59 19.34
C ALA A 530 13.94 4.37 19.97
N HIS A 531 13.68 5.17 21.01
CA HIS A 531 14.72 5.95 21.67
C HIS A 531 15.65 5.10 22.55
N ARG A 532 15.18 3.96 23.09
CA ARG A 532 15.97 3.02 23.92
C ARG A 532 17.09 2.31 23.16
N VAL A 533 16.83 1.90 21.91
CA VAL A 533 17.78 1.09 21.10
C VAL A 533 18.25 1.82 19.83
N ARG A 534 17.52 2.84 19.38
CA ARG A 534 17.88 3.73 18.25
C ARG A 534 18.28 2.97 16.98
N ARG A 535 17.51 1.93 16.64
CA ARG A 535 17.74 1.13 15.43
C ARG A 535 17.53 1.98 14.17
N ILE A 536 18.43 1.81 13.22
CA ILE A 536 18.30 2.33 11.85
C ILE A 536 18.51 1.18 10.85
N GLY A 537 18.03 1.37 9.63
CA GLY A 537 18.21 0.45 8.52
C GLY A 537 18.73 1.18 7.29
N LEU A 538 20.03 1.46 7.29
CA LEU A 538 20.72 1.91 6.09
C LEU A 538 20.96 0.69 5.19
N GLY A 539 20.60 0.82 3.91
CA GLY A 539 20.77 -0.23 2.91
C GLY A 539 21.33 0.28 1.59
N ILE A 540 21.27 -0.59 0.59
CA ILE A 540 21.74 -0.32 -0.77
C ILE A 540 20.62 -0.54 -1.79
N MET A 541 20.71 0.14 -2.93
CA MET A 541 19.95 -0.13 -4.15
C MET A 541 20.86 0.08 -5.38
N GLY A 542 20.51 -0.54 -6.51
CA GLY A 542 21.33 -0.48 -7.72
C GLY A 542 22.62 -1.31 -7.62
N LEU A 543 22.63 -2.41 -6.85
CA LEU A 543 23.78 -3.32 -6.81
C LEU A 543 24.05 -3.96 -8.19
N ALA A 544 22.99 -4.40 -8.87
CA ALA A 544 23.09 -4.94 -10.23
C ALA A 544 23.50 -3.88 -11.25
N ASP A 545 22.96 -2.66 -11.13
CA ASP A 545 23.37 -1.51 -11.93
C ASP A 545 24.88 -1.22 -11.80
N MET A 546 25.42 -1.33 -10.59
CA MET A 546 26.83 -1.15 -10.31
C MET A 546 27.67 -2.27 -10.93
N MET A 547 27.24 -3.52 -10.80
CA MET A 547 27.90 -4.68 -11.42
C MET A 547 27.94 -4.59 -12.95
N TYR A 548 26.84 -4.18 -13.60
CA TYR A 548 26.77 -3.96 -15.05
C TYR A 548 27.82 -2.94 -15.52
N ALA A 549 27.86 -1.77 -14.88
CA ALA A 549 28.79 -0.69 -15.26
C ALA A 549 30.27 -1.05 -15.05
N LEU A 550 30.57 -1.88 -14.05
CA LEU A 550 31.92 -2.37 -13.74
C LEU A 550 32.33 -3.64 -14.52
N GLY A 551 31.41 -4.27 -15.25
CA GLY A 551 31.69 -5.51 -15.98
C GLY A 551 31.73 -6.77 -15.11
N VAL A 552 31.07 -6.76 -13.95
CA VAL A 552 30.99 -7.89 -13.00
C VAL A 552 29.70 -8.69 -13.25
N ARG A 553 29.77 -10.02 -13.32
CA ARG A 553 28.55 -10.85 -13.44
C ARG A 553 27.89 -11.03 -12.07
N TYR A 554 26.64 -10.61 -11.92
CA TYR A 554 25.82 -10.89 -10.73
C TYR A 554 25.75 -12.40 -10.43
N GLY A 555 25.70 -12.77 -9.15
CA GLY A 555 25.59 -14.15 -8.69
C GLY A 555 26.87 -15.00 -8.83
N SER A 556 27.79 -14.63 -9.71
CA SER A 556 29.08 -15.33 -9.88
C SER A 556 29.97 -15.19 -8.64
N ARG A 557 31.05 -16.00 -8.52
CA ARG A 557 32.00 -15.86 -7.40
C ARG A 557 32.64 -14.47 -7.32
N GLU A 558 32.99 -13.89 -8.46
CA GLU A 558 33.46 -12.51 -8.61
C GLU A 558 32.42 -11.51 -8.08
N GLY A 559 31.15 -11.68 -8.45
CA GLY A 559 30.03 -10.85 -7.99
C GLY A 559 29.72 -11.00 -6.50
N GLN A 560 29.76 -12.23 -5.96
CA GLN A 560 29.61 -12.51 -4.53
C GLN A 560 30.71 -11.83 -3.72
N GLU A 561 31.96 -11.90 -4.20
CA GLU A 561 33.11 -11.26 -3.59
C GLU A 561 32.98 -9.73 -3.61
N PHE A 562 32.65 -9.16 -4.76
CA PHE A 562 32.43 -7.72 -4.95
C PHE A 562 31.30 -7.19 -4.04
N ALA A 563 30.16 -7.87 -4.00
CA ALA A 563 29.04 -7.52 -3.13
C ALA A 563 29.44 -7.54 -1.64
N GLY A 564 30.20 -8.55 -1.23
CA GLY A 564 30.79 -8.61 0.11
C GLY A 564 31.71 -7.43 0.39
N GLN A 565 32.62 -7.09 -0.52
CA GLN A 565 33.55 -5.97 -0.37
C GLN A 565 32.84 -4.61 -0.24
N VAL A 566 31.78 -4.39 -1.03
CA VAL A 566 30.93 -3.19 -0.94
C VAL A 566 30.18 -3.15 0.40
N MET A 567 29.56 -4.26 0.82
CA MET A 567 28.77 -4.27 2.05
C MET A 567 29.64 -4.17 3.32
N GLU A 568 30.84 -4.76 3.32
CA GLU A 568 31.82 -4.56 4.39
C GLU A 568 32.24 -3.08 4.52
N PHE A 569 32.48 -2.41 3.39
CA PHE A 569 32.83 -0.98 3.37
C PHE A 569 31.70 -0.11 3.94
N VAL A 570 30.46 -0.38 3.52
CA VAL A 570 29.27 0.28 4.08
C VAL A 570 29.16 0.00 5.58
N ARG A 571 29.36 -1.26 6.02
CA ARG A 571 29.31 -1.66 7.44
C ARG A 571 30.36 -0.92 8.29
N PHE A 572 31.60 -0.88 7.83
CA PHE A 572 32.70 -0.23 8.53
C PHE A 572 32.41 1.26 8.76
N HIS A 573 32.10 2.01 7.70
CA HIS A 573 31.85 3.45 7.81
C HIS A 573 30.55 3.78 8.57
N THR A 574 29.51 2.97 8.44
CA THR A 574 28.28 3.10 9.24
C THR A 574 28.56 2.90 10.73
N MET A 575 29.35 1.89 11.10
CA MET A 575 29.73 1.68 12.51
C MET A 575 30.60 2.81 13.04
N ARG A 576 31.58 3.31 12.25
CA ARG A 576 32.40 4.45 12.65
C ARG A 576 31.55 5.69 12.92
N THR A 577 30.66 6.07 12.00
CA THR A 577 29.75 7.22 12.23
C THR A 577 28.82 6.99 13.42
N SER A 578 28.41 5.76 13.70
CA SER A 578 27.62 5.45 14.91
C SER A 578 28.45 5.56 16.21
N ILE A 579 29.78 5.40 16.17
CA ILE A 579 30.69 5.67 17.28
C ILE A 579 30.96 7.19 17.41
N ASP A 580 31.17 7.90 16.30
CA ASP A 580 31.30 9.36 16.29
C ASP A 580 30.05 10.03 16.88
N LEU A 581 28.86 9.56 16.49
CA LEU A 581 27.58 10.00 17.06
C LEU A 581 27.38 9.56 18.52
N ALA A 582 28.02 8.48 18.98
CA ALA A 582 28.01 8.11 20.40
C ALA A 582 28.89 9.07 21.22
N ARG A 583 30.02 9.50 20.67
CA ARG A 583 30.90 10.52 21.24
C ARG A 583 30.25 11.92 21.25
N GLU A 584 29.47 12.27 20.23
CA GLU A 584 28.74 13.54 20.18
C GLU A 584 27.48 13.55 21.06
N ARG A 585 26.65 12.50 20.99
CA ARG A 585 25.27 12.49 21.51
C ARG A 585 25.02 11.49 22.64
N GLY A 586 26.04 10.74 23.05
CA GLY A 586 25.93 9.56 23.93
C GLY A 586 25.55 8.27 23.19
N PRO A 587 25.95 7.07 23.67
CA PRO A 587 25.52 5.80 23.09
C PRO A 587 24.00 5.56 23.23
N PHE A 588 23.48 4.48 22.63
CA PHE A 588 22.05 4.14 22.83
C PHE A 588 21.75 3.79 24.31
N PRO A 589 20.61 4.22 24.89
CA PRO A 589 20.34 4.08 26.32
C PRO A 589 20.43 2.66 26.90
N ALA A 590 20.12 1.62 26.12
CA ALA A 590 20.20 0.22 26.55
C ALA A 590 21.53 -0.49 26.22
N ILE A 591 22.66 0.24 26.17
CA ILE A 591 23.96 -0.34 25.81
C ILE A 591 24.56 -1.27 26.90
N THR A 592 24.26 -1.04 28.18
CA THR A 592 24.69 -1.93 29.28
C THR A 592 23.99 -3.28 29.18
N GLY A 593 24.73 -4.38 29.27
CA GLY A 593 24.28 -5.74 29.00
C GLY A 593 24.04 -6.05 27.51
N SER A 594 24.25 -5.09 26.60
CA SER A 594 24.11 -5.30 25.16
C SER A 594 25.33 -6.05 24.59
N ARG A 595 25.25 -6.49 23.32
CA ARG A 595 26.40 -7.03 22.60
C ARG A 595 27.54 -6.00 22.45
N TYR A 596 27.23 -4.70 22.55
CA TYR A 596 28.15 -3.58 22.43
C TYR A 596 28.51 -2.93 23.80
N ASP A 597 28.22 -3.59 24.92
CA ASP A 597 28.56 -3.09 26.26
C ASP A 597 30.08 -2.82 26.40
N PRO A 598 30.52 -1.58 26.66
CA PRO A 598 31.95 -1.28 26.82
C PRO A 598 32.63 -2.07 27.95
N ASP A 599 31.91 -2.35 29.04
CA ASP A 599 32.45 -3.10 30.19
C ASP A 599 32.50 -4.62 29.93
N ASN A 600 31.80 -5.12 28.90
CA ASN A 600 31.67 -6.53 28.58
C ASN A 600 31.43 -6.75 27.07
N LEU A 601 32.38 -6.30 26.23
CA LEU A 601 32.19 -6.30 24.78
C LEU A 601 32.11 -7.72 24.19
N GLN A 602 30.89 -8.15 23.85
CA GLN A 602 30.62 -9.44 23.20
C GLN A 602 30.65 -9.35 21.66
N TRP A 603 30.61 -8.14 21.09
CA TRP A 603 30.70 -7.92 19.65
C TRP A 603 32.09 -8.26 19.10
N GLN A 604 32.12 -8.76 17.87
CA GLN A 604 33.34 -9.08 17.14
C GLN A 604 33.16 -8.61 15.69
N PRO A 605 34.24 -8.15 15.01
CA PRO A 605 34.18 -7.76 13.61
C PRO A 605 33.62 -8.87 12.71
N PRO A 606 32.72 -8.54 11.77
CA PRO A 606 32.23 -9.47 10.76
C PRO A 606 33.38 -9.95 9.86
N ARG A 607 33.17 -11.07 9.16
CA ARG A 607 34.16 -11.67 8.26
C ARG A 607 33.48 -12.14 6.98
N PRO A 608 34.14 -12.06 5.82
CA PRO A 608 33.57 -12.57 4.58
C PRO A 608 33.50 -14.10 4.61
N LEU A 609 32.47 -14.65 3.96
CA LEU A 609 32.25 -16.11 3.86
C LEU A 609 33.40 -16.85 3.16
N VAL A 610 34.09 -16.15 2.25
CA VAL A 610 35.31 -16.61 1.57
C VAL A 610 36.34 -15.49 1.59
N PRO A 611 37.65 -15.78 1.75
CA PRO A 611 38.70 -14.77 1.61
C PRO A 611 38.64 -14.10 0.24
N TYR A 612 38.81 -12.78 0.21
CA TYR A 612 38.84 -12.00 -1.03
C TYR A 612 40.09 -12.31 -1.87
N THR A 613 39.95 -12.20 -3.19
CA THR A 613 40.96 -12.53 -4.20
C THR A 613 41.12 -11.46 -5.28
N HIS A 614 40.16 -10.54 -5.40
CA HIS A 614 40.15 -9.41 -6.33
C HIS A 614 40.32 -8.10 -5.56
N ASP A 615 41.08 -7.15 -6.11
CA ASP A 615 41.17 -5.79 -5.59
C ASP A 615 40.39 -4.84 -6.51
N TRP A 616 39.40 -4.14 -5.94
CA TRP A 616 38.56 -3.15 -6.62
C TRP A 616 38.99 -1.71 -6.28
N GLY A 617 40.26 -1.51 -5.89
CA GLY A 617 40.81 -0.23 -5.45
C GLY A 617 40.32 0.20 -4.08
N ARG A 618 39.90 -0.75 -3.23
CA ARG A 618 39.18 -0.47 -1.99
C ARG A 618 40.14 -0.04 -0.87
N PRO A 619 39.88 1.06 -0.15
CA PRO A 619 40.64 1.43 1.03
C PRO A 619 40.71 0.30 2.05
N ALA A 620 41.88 0.15 2.71
CA ALA A 620 42.03 -0.80 3.80
C ALA A 620 41.17 -0.39 5.00
N LEU A 621 40.49 -1.37 5.61
CA LEU A 621 39.56 -1.17 6.73
C LEU A 621 40.19 -1.74 8.00
N ASP A 622 40.47 -0.88 8.99
CA ASP A 622 41.04 -1.31 10.27
C ASP A 622 39.94 -1.54 11.30
N TRP A 623 39.44 -2.78 11.36
CA TRP A 623 38.42 -3.19 12.32
C TRP A 623 38.81 -3.02 13.79
N SER A 624 40.08 -2.76 14.14
CA SER A 624 40.46 -2.41 15.52
C SER A 624 39.98 -1.01 15.93
N GLU A 625 39.93 -0.05 15.00
CA GLU A 625 39.36 1.29 15.22
C GLU A 625 37.91 1.22 15.74
N ILE A 626 37.13 0.27 15.21
CA ILE A 626 35.74 0.04 15.59
C ILE A 626 35.63 -0.62 16.98
N VAL A 627 36.51 -1.58 17.30
CA VAL A 627 36.52 -2.24 18.62
C VAL A 627 36.93 -1.26 19.71
N ASP A 628 38.04 -0.54 19.51
CA ASP A 628 38.55 0.46 20.45
C ASP A 628 37.57 1.62 20.62
N GLY A 629 36.92 2.05 19.53
CA GLY A 629 35.89 3.08 19.55
C GLY A 629 34.65 2.70 20.37
N ILE A 630 34.15 1.46 20.24
CA ILE A 630 33.05 0.96 21.09
C ILE A 630 33.48 0.91 22.56
N GLN A 631 34.70 0.47 22.87
CA GLN A 631 35.20 0.43 24.26
C GLN A 631 35.38 1.83 24.87
N GLN A 632 35.73 2.84 24.06
CA GLN A 632 35.97 4.21 24.55
C GLN A 632 34.72 5.09 24.60
N HIS A 633 33.75 4.88 23.71
CA HIS A 633 32.61 5.80 23.50
C HIS A 633 31.24 5.10 23.40
N GLY A 634 31.21 3.76 23.32
CA GLY A 634 30.01 3.01 22.95
C GLY A 634 29.63 3.21 21.49
N ILE A 635 28.36 2.94 21.17
CA ILE A 635 27.79 3.08 19.82
C ILE A 635 26.38 3.70 19.91
N ARG A 636 26.00 4.55 18.94
CA ARG A 636 24.76 5.36 19.00
C ARG A 636 23.50 4.57 18.65
N ASN A 637 23.64 3.52 17.86
CA ASN A 637 22.54 2.74 17.31
C ASN A 637 22.74 1.27 17.68
N GLY A 638 21.70 0.59 18.16
CA GLY A 638 21.78 -0.85 18.45
C GLY A 638 21.84 -1.74 17.20
N ALA A 639 21.23 -1.33 16.10
CA ALA A 639 21.39 -1.96 14.79
C ALA A 639 21.42 -0.90 13.70
N GLN A 640 22.15 -1.14 12.61
CA GLN A 640 22.43 -0.11 11.61
C GLN A 640 22.14 -0.47 10.15
N LEU A 641 22.31 -1.72 9.73
CA LEU A 641 22.22 -2.12 8.31
C LEU A 641 21.09 -3.11 8.02
N THR A 642 20.50 -2.98 6.84
CA THR A 642 19.49 -3.88 6.29
C THR A 642 19.46 -3.73 4.78
N VAL A 643 18.83 -4.64 4.04
CA VAL A 643 18.53 -4.41 2.61
C VAL A 643 17.04 -4.59 2.38
N ALA A 644 16.34 -3.47 2.20
CA ALA A 644 14.93 -3.40 1.87
C ALA A 644 14.68 -3.70 0.37
N PRO A 645 13.44 -4.01 -0.04
CA PRO A 645 13.12 -4.29 -1.45
C PRO A 645 13.02 -3.02 -2.34
N THR A 646 13.14 -1.82 -1.76
CA THR A 646 13.27 -0.47 -2.35
C THR A 646 12.41 -0.04 -3.57
N GLY A 647 11.49 -0.86 -4.10
CA GLY A 647 10.97 -0.72 -5.47
C GLY A 647 10.49 0.68 -5.90
N THR A 648 9.77 1.43 -5.05
CA THR A 648 9.36 2.80 -5.39
C THR A 648 10.54 3.78 -5.44
N ILE A 649 11.47 3.70 -4.47
CA ILE A 649 12.61 4.63 -4.40
C ILE A 649 13.68 4.28 -5.45
N SER A 650 13.87 3.01 -5.80
CA SER A 650 14.69 2.61 -6.96
C SER A 650 14.08 3.08 -8.28
N THR A 651 12.75 3.00 -8.45
CA THR A 651 12.08 3.56 -9.63
C THR A 651 12.26 5.09 -9.74
N VAL A 652 12.30 5.81 -8.61
CA VAL A 652 12.59 7.27 -8.56
C VAL A 652 14.07 7.56 -8.80
N ALA A 653 14.98 6.74 -8.29
CA ALA A 653 16.43 6.87 -8.50
C ALA A 653 16.87 6.49 -9.92
N GLY A 654 16.06 5.72 -10.65
CA GLY A 654 16.37 5.23 -11.98
C GLY A 654 17.21 3.94 -12.02
N CYS A 655 17.34 3.23 -10.90
CA CYS A 655 18.03 1.95 -10.83
C CYS A 655 17.20 0.85 -11.52
N GLU A 656 17.88 -0.05 -12.22
CA GLU A 656 17.29 -1.26 -12.82
C GLU A 656 17.24 -2.43 -11.82
N GLY A 657 18.20 -2.53 -10.90
CA GLY A 657 18.25 -3.49 -9.80
C GLY A 657 17.70 -2.89 -8.49
N TYR A 658 16.62 -3.47 -7.97
CA TYR A 658 15.97 -3.00 -6.74
C TYR A 658 16.64 -3.65 -5.51
N GLY A 659 17.08 -2.83 -4.56
CA GLY A 659 17.80 -3.32 -3.38
C GLY A 659 19.10 -4.04 -3.77
N CYS A 660 19.21 -5.30 -3.38
CA CYS A 660 20.26 -6.21 -3.82
C CYS A 660 19.82 -7.22 -4.89
N GLU A 661 18.61 -7.12 -5.44
CA GLU A 661 18.12 -7.97 -6.53
C GLU A 661 18.93 -7.75 -7.83
N PRO A 662 19.09 -8.77 -8.69
CA PRO A 662 19.51 -8.54 -10.07
C PRO A 662 18.41 -7.77 -10.83
N VAL A 663 18.74 -7.28 -12.03
CA VAL A 663 17.73 -6.69 -12.92
C VAL A 663 16.70 -7.76 -13.27
N PHE A 664 15.41 -7.44 -13.17
CA PHE A 664 14.34 -8.43 -13.39
C PHE A 664 14.35 -9.00 -14.82
N ALA A 665 14.42 -8.11 -15.81
CA ALA A 665 14.58 -8.42 -17.24
C ALA A 665 15.18 -7.19 -17.95
N LEU A 666 15.98 -7.40 -19.01
CA LEU A 666 16.56 -6.32 -19.83
C LEU A 666 15.49 -5.61 -20.65
N ALA A 667 14.37 -6.29 -20.93
CA ALA A 667 13.17 -5.69 -21.47
C ALA A 667 11.91 -6.37 -20.93
N TYR A 668 10.88 -5.60 -20.61
CA TYR A 668 9.62 -6.12 -20.06
C TYR A 668 8.43 -5.18 -20.32
N MET A 669 7.22 -5.73 -20.19
CA MET A 669 5.98 -4.94 -20.19
C MET A 669 5.55 -4.64 -18.76
N ARG A 670 5.39 -3.35 -18.44
CA ARG A 670 4.82 -2.87 -17.18
C ARG A 670 3.38 -2.43 -17.40
N TYR A 671 2.44 -3.10 -16.74
CA TYR A 671 1.05 -2.68 -16.71
C TYR A 671 0.86 -1.55 -15.70
N VAL A 672 0.25 -0.45 -16.15
CA VAL A 672 -0.08 0.72 -15.31
C VAL A 672 -1.55 1.02 -15.52
N ASN A 673 -2.35 0.94 -14.46
CA ASN A 673 -3.75 1.33 -14.50
C ASN A 673 -3.86 2.82 -14.18
N ASP A 674 -4.13 3.66 -15.18
CA ASP A 674 -4.33 5.11 -15.02
C ASP A 674 -5.78 5.44 -15.39
N ASN A 675 -6.54 5.96 -14.43
CA ASN A 675 -7.96 6.30 -14.55
C ASN A 675 -8.87 5.19 -15.15
N GLY A 676 -8.53 3.92 -14.95
CA GLY A 676 -9.30 2.76 -15.44
C GLY A 676 -8.86 2.22 -16.81
N GLN A 677 -7.87 2.84 -17.47
CA GLN A 677 -7.20 2.24 -18.62
C GLN A 677 -5.93 1.50 -18.18
N GLN A 678 -5.82 0.21 -18.53
CA GLN A 678 -4.61 -0.58 -18.35
C GLN A 678 -3.60 -0.26 -19.48
N LEU A 679 -2.82 0.80 -19.27
CA LEU A 679 -1.68 1.14 -20.12
C LEU A 679 -0.63 0.02 -20.02
N THR A 680 -0.04 -0.34 -21.16
CA THR A 680 1.09 -1.28 -21.21
C THR A 680 2.32 -0.51 -21.69
N LEU A 681 3.28 -0.29 -20.79
CA LEU A 681 4.53 0.39 -21.09
C LEU A 681 5.62 -0.64 -21.33
N GLN A 682 6.25 -0.59 -22.51
CA GLN A 682 7.46 -1.37 -22.79
C GLN A 682 8.67 -0.62 -22.22
N TYR A 683 9.48 -1.32 -21.44
CA TYR A 683 10.73 -0.80 -20.87
C TYR A 683 11.91 -1.61 -21.41
N THR A 684 13.03 -0.94 -21.69
CA THR A 684 14.29 -1.52 -22.14
C THR A 684 15.43 -0.93 -21.30
N SER A 685 16.38 -1.76 -20.88
CA SER A 685 17.54 -1.41 -20.04
C SER A 685 18.37 -0.26 -20.63
N PRO A 686 18.41 0.93 -19.98
CA PRO A 686 19.24 2.04 -20.42
C PRO A 686 20.75 1.73 -20.35
N GLN A 687 21.20 0.88 -19.43
CA GLN A 687 22.60 0.47 -19.37
C GLN A 687 22.99 -0.50 -20.50
N PHE A 688 22.11 -1.44 -20.84
CA PHE A 688 22.31 -2.33 -21.98
C PHE A 688 22.36 -1.55 -23.30
N GLU A 689 21.40 -0.65 -23.52
CA GLU A 689 21.37 0.23 -24.70
C GLU A 689 22.64 1.08 -24.86
N ARG A 690 23.17 1.65 -23.77
CA ARG A 690 24.43 2.40 -23.80
C ARG A 690 25.60 1.49 -24.15
N THR A 691 25.68 0.33 -23.52
CA THR A 691 26.80 -0.60 -23.71
C THR A 691 26.81 -1.21 -25.11
N LEU A 692 25.64 -1.45 -25.72
CA LEU A 692 25.54 -1.82 -27.14
C LEU A 692 26.11 -0.74 -28.06
N ARG A 693 25.80 0.54 -27.83
CA ARG A 693 26.36 1.67 -28.60
C ARG A 693 27.87 1.83 -28.38
N ASP A 694 28.34 1.70 -27.15
CA ASP A 694 29.77 1.75 -26.80
C ASP A 694 30.57 0.57 -27.39
N SER A 695 29.93 -0.58 -27.66
CA SER A 695 30.60 -1.79 -28.15
C SER A 695 31.07 -1.75 -29.61
N GLY A 696 30.66 -0.74 -30.39
CA GLY A 696 31.05 -0.58 -31.79
C GLY A 696 30.34 -1.53 -32.77
N LEU A 697 29.28 -2.21 -32.33
CA LEU A 697 28.35 -2.94 -33.21
C LEU A 697 27.62 -1.96 -34.15
N ASP A 698 27.18 -2.43 -35.32
CA ASP A 698 26.42 -1.62 -36.27
C ASP A 698 24.94 -1.47 -35.85
N ASP A 699 24.30 -0.39 -36.29
CA ASP A 699 22.90 -0.06 -35.94
C ASP A 699 21.89 -1.17 -36.26
N ARG A 700 22.15 -2.00 -37.27
CA ARG A 700 21.27 -3.11 -37.64
C ARG A 700 21.46 -4.27 -36.68
N THR A 701 22.69 -4.69 -36.41
CA THR A 701 22.97 -5.72 -35.40
C THR A 701 22.46 -5.29 -34.02
N ILE A 702 22.61 -4.03 -33.62
CA ILE A 702 22.05 -3.48 -32.38
C ILE A 702 20.52 -3.60 -32.36
N LYS A 703 19.84 -3.24 -33.46
CA LYS A 703 18.38 -3.38 -33.58
C LYS A 703 17.92 -4.84 -33.52
N ASP A 704 18.59 -5.74 -34.23
CA ASP A 704 18.26 -7.16 -34.29
C ASP A 704 18.51 -7.85 -32.92
N ILE A 705 19.50 -7.40 -32.14
CA ILE A 705 19.72 -7.78 -30.72
C ILE A 705 18.57 -7.27 -29.84
N VAL A 706 18.22 -5.99 -29.95
CA VAL A 706 17.17 -5.38 -29.12
C VAL A 706 15.80 -5.99 -29.42
N GLU A 707 15.50 -6.36 -30.66
CA GLU A 707 14.24 -7.06 -31.00
C GLU A 707 14.17 -8.48 -30.40
N GLN A 708 15.28 -9.22 -30.32
CA GLN A 708 15.34 -10.50 -29.60
C GLN A 708 15.13 -10.33 -28.09
N VAL A 709 15.87 -9.41 -27.46
CA VAL A 709 15.80 -9.16 -26.01
C VAL A 709 14.41 -8.65 -25.59
N ASN A 710 13.70 -7.92 -26.46
CA ASN A 710 12.31 -7.50 -26.23
C ASN A 710 11.30 -8.66 -26.20
N LEU A 711 11.63 -9.83 -26.75
CA LEU A 711 10.76 -11.01 -26.74
C LEU A 711 10.99 -11.84 -25.46
N THR A 712 12.24 -12.23 -25.22
CA THR A 712 12.65 -13.13 -24.14
C THR A 712 12.79 -12.43 -22.78
N GLY A 713 13.19 -11.14 -22.78
CA GLY A 713 13.60 -10.38 -21.59
C GLY A 713 15.07 -10.57 -21.18
N THR A 714 15.83 -11.43 -21.87
CA THR A 714 17.24 -11.78 -21.57
C THR A 714 18.11 -11.80 -22.82
N CYS A 715 19.43 -11.61 -22.68
CA CYS A 715 20.38 -11.63 -23.80
C CYS A 715 21.24 -12.91 -23.91
N GLN A 716 21.03 -13.93 -23.08
CA GLN A 716 21.93 -15.10 -23.03
C GLN A 716 21.98 -15.88 -24.36
N ASP A 717 20.83 -16.09 -25.01
CA ASP A 717 20.75 -16.84 -26.28
C ASP A 717 21.12 -16.01 -27.53
N VAL A 718 21.39 -14.71 -27.37
CA VAL A 718 21.61 -13.79 -28.48
C VAL A 718 23.02 -13.96 -29.06
N GLU A 719 23.18 -14.87 -30.03
CA GLU A 719 24.47 -15.23 -30.64
C GLU A 719 25.31 -14.04 -31.09
N GLN A 720 24.67 -12.95 -31.57
CA GLN A 720 25.35 -11.75 -32.08
C GLN A 720 26.02 -10.90 -30.99
N LEU A 721 25.70 -11.11 -29.70
CA LEU A 721 26.24 -10.34 -28.59
C LEU A 721 27.62 -10.88 -28.16
N PRO A 722 28.67 -10.02 -28.01
CA PRO A 722 29.98 -10.43 -27.51
C PRO A 722 29.91 -11.22 -26.18
N PRO A 723 30.69 -12.30 -26.00
CA PRO A 723 30.61 -13.15 -24.82
C PRO A 723 30.77 -12.42 -23.49
N ASP A 724 31.64 -11.41 -23.41
CA ASP A 724 31.87 -10.65 -22.18
C ASP A 724 30.66 -9.79 -21.78
N LEU A 725 29.96 -9.20 -22.75
CA LEU A 725 28.72 -8.46 -22.48
C LEU A 725 27.60 -9.41 -22.04
N ARG A 726 27.44 -10.53 -22.76
CA ARG A 726 26.48 -11.59 -22.44
C ARG A 726 26.69 -12.14 -21.02
N ARG A 727 27.95 -12.36 -20.63
CA ARG A 727 28.35 -12.76 -19.26
C ARG A 727 27.90 -11.76 -18.20
N VAL A 728 27.95 -10.46 -18.48
CA VAL A 728 27.67 -9.39 -17.50
C VAL A 728 26.18 -9.10 -17.36
N PHE A 729 25.45 -9.00 -18.48
CA PHE A 729 24.03 -8.62 -18.53
C PHE A 729 23.09 -9.79 -18.20
N VAL A 730 23.27 -10.38 -17.01
CA VAL A 730 22.40 -11.43 -16.47
C VAL A 730 21.20 -10.86 -15.71
N VAL A 731 20.01 -11.34 -16.05
CA VAL A 731 18.75 -10.97 -15.39
C VAL A 731 18.31 -12.04 -14.40
N SER A 732 17.22 -11.81 -13.65
CA SER A 732 16.82 -12.74 -12.57
C SER A 732 16.40 -14.14 -13.03
N SER A 733 16.17 -14.40 -14.32
CA SER A 733 15.99 -15.75 -14.88
C SER A 733 17.31 -16.47 -15.15
N ASP A 734 18.40 -15.73 -15.32
CA ASP A 734 19.72 -16.24 -15.72
C ASP A 734 20.60 -16.59 -14.51
N VAL A 735 20.16 -16.19 -13.31
CA VAL A 735 20.85 -16.39 -12.03
C VAL A 735 20.25 -17.61 -11.34
N THR A 736 21.09 -18.59 -11.02
CA THR A 736 20.63 -19.84 -10.38
C THR A 736 20.28 -19.63 -8.90
N ALA A 737 19.50 -20.55 -8.32
CA ALA A 737 19.11 -20.49 -6.91
C ALA A 737 20.32 -20.52 -5.96
N ASP A 738 21.35 -21.33 -6.26
CA ASP A 738 22.62 -21.34 -5.51
C ASP A 738 23.30 -19.97 -5.51
N GLU A 739 23.40 -19.33 -6.67
CA GLU A 739 24.00 -18.01 -6.85
C GLU A 739 23.20 -16.90 -6.14
N HIS A 740 21.86 -16.97 -6.20
CA HIS A 740 20.99 -16.08 -5.44
C HIS A 740 21.21 -16.21 -3.92
N VAL A 741 21.27 -17.44 -3.40
CA VAL A 741 21.48 -17.71 -1.95
C VAL A 741 22.88 -17.27 -1.51
N ARG A 742 23.92 -17.58 -2.29
CA ARG A 742 25.30 -17.15 -1.98
C ARG A 742 25.48 -15.65 -2.03
N MET A 743 24.83 -14.97 -2.99
CA MET A 743 24.82 -13.51 -3.04
C MET A 743 24.14 -12.90 -1.81
N GLN A 744 22.98 -13.44 -1.40
CA GLN A 744 22.31 -13.02 -0.17
C GLN A 744 23.21 -13.21 1.06
N ALA A 745 23.86 -14.37 1.18
CA ALA A 745 24.73 -14.68 2.31
C ALA A 745 25.99 -13.80 2.35
N ALA A 746 26.60 -13.50 1.20
CA ALA A 746 27.77 -12.61 1.11
C ALA A 746 27.46 -11.18 1.58
N LEU A 747 26.24 -10.69 1.34
CA LEU A 747 25.72 -9.42 1.87
C LEU A 747 25.33 -9.55 3.35
N GLN A 748 24.70 -10.67 3.74
CA GLN A 748 24.23 -10.92 5.11
C GLN A 748 25.37 -10.94 6.11
N ALA A 749 26.56 -11.46 5.73
CA ALA A 749 27.77 -11.49 6.55
C ALA A 749 28.22 -10.10 7.06
N PHE A 750 27.78 -9.02 6.42
CA PHE A 750 28.04 -7.63 6.82
C PHE A 750 26.76 -6.84 7.16
N THR A 751 25.63 -7.52 7.35
CA THR A 751 24.32 -6.91 7.66
C THR A 751 23.81 -7.42 9.01
N ASP A 752 23.62 -6.54 9.98
CA ASP A 752 23.26 -6.90 11.37
C ASP A 752 21.77 -7.17 11.56
N ASN A 753 20.89 -6.45 10.86
CA ASN A 753 19.52 -6.92 10.63
C ASN A 753 19.54 -7.99 9.52
N ALA A 754 18.45 -8.11 8.74
CA ALA A 754 18.31 -9.09 7.66
C ALA A 754 18.21 -8.41 6.27
N ILE A 755 17.88 -9.21 5.26
CA ILE A 755 17.87 -8.83 3.85
C ILE A 755 16.56 -9.33 3.22
N SER A 756 15.79 -8.42 2.63
CA SER A 756 14.70 -8.77 1.72
C SER A 756 15.31 -9.20 0.38
N LYS A 757 15.29 -10.51 0.11
CA LYS A 757 15.76 -11.12 -1.13
C LYS A 757 14.81 -12.23 -1.55
N THR A 758 14.44 -12.23 -2.82
CA THR A 758 13.67 -13.28 -3.46
C THR A 758 14.63 -14.28 -4.11
N ILE A 759 14.58 -15.56 -3.74
CA ILE A 759 15.26 -16.61 -4.49
C ILE A 759 14.33 -17.03 -5.62
N ASN A 760 14.58 -16.53 -6.83
CA ASN A 760 13.77 -16.86 -8.00
C ASN A 760 14.19 -18.22 -8.57
N PHE A 761 13.20 -19.00 -9.03
CA PHE A 761 13.37 -20.29 -9.68
C PHE A 761 12.66 -20.28 -11.05
N PRO A 762 13.19 -21.00 -12.06
CA PRO A 762 12.54 -21.13 -13.35
C PRO A 762 11.23 -21.92 -13.26
N ALA A 763 10.40 -21.80 -14.29
CA ALA A 763 9.18 -22.59 -14.40
C ALA A 763 9.52 -24.08 -14.51
N GLY A 764 8.92 -24.92 -13.66
CA GLY A 764 9.21 -26.35 -13.61
C GLY A 764 10.37 -26.77 -12.70
N ALA A 765 10.96 -25.85 -11.93
CA ALA A 765 11.85 -26.20 -10.83
C ALA A 765 11.17 -27.15 -9.82
N THR A 766 11.95 -27.91 -9.05
CA THR A 766 11.49 -29.00 -8.18
C THR A 766 11.42 -28.63 -6.70
N GLU A 767 10.64 -29.40 -5.92
CA GLU A 767 10.63 -29.31 -4.46
C GLU A 767 12.04 -29.52 -3.87
N ASP A 768 12.86 -30.41 -4.45
CA ASP A 768 14.22 -30.69 -3.96
C ASP A 768 15.24 -29.57 -4.24
N GLU A 769 15.04 -28.74 -5.27
CA GLU A 769 15.85 -27.53 -5.49
C GLU A 769 15.53 -26.44 -4.45
N VAL A 770 14.25 -26.27 -4.10
CA VAL A 770 13.79 -25.38 -3.02
C VAL A 770 14.32 -25.86 -1.66
N ARG A 771 14.23 -27.17 -1.38
CA ARG A 771 14.85 -27.83 -0.22
C ARG A 771 16.34 -27.50 -0.11
N THR A 772 17.08 -27.67 -1.21
CA THR A 772 18.54 -27.44 -1.27
C THR A 772 18.88 -25.97 -1.02
N ALA A 773 18.12 -25.04 -1.59
CA ALA A 773 18.32 -23.60 -1.37
C ALA A 773 18.16 -23.22 0.11
N TYR A 774 17.11 -23.70 0.79
CA TYR A 774 16.91 -23.44 2.23
C TYR A 774 18.02 -24.05 3.10
N GLN A 775 18.50 -25.25 2.77
CA GLN A 775 19.63 -25.88 3.47
C GLN A 775 20.92 -25.07 3.29
N LEU A 776 21.22 -24.65 2.05
CA LEU A 776 22.39 -23.82 1.75
C LEU A 776 22.34 -22.46 2.45
N GLY A 777 21.17 -21.80 2.48
CA GLY A 777 21.02 -20.52 3.17
C GLY A 777 21.21 -20.62 4.68
N TRP A 778 20.74 -21.71 5.29
CA TRP A 778 21.02 -22.01 6.70
C TRP A 778 22.52 -22.24 6.95
N GLU A 779 23.17 -23.08 6.14
CA GLU A 779 24.60 -23.39 6.27
C GLU A 779 25.51 -22.17 6.07
N LEU A 780 25.10 -21.21 5.22
CA LEU A 780 25.81 -19.95 4.99
C LEU A 780 25.42 -18.80 5.93
N GLY A 781 24.50 -19.02 6.88
CA GLY A 781 24.14 -18.03 7.90
C GLY A 781 23.16 -16.93 7.45
N CYS A 782 22.34 -17.15 6.41
CA CYS A 782 21.21 -16.28 6.12
C CYS A 782 20.26 -16.18 7.33
N LYS A 783 19.67 -15.00 7.56
CA LYS A 783 18.70 -14.80 8.67
C LYS A 783 17.24 -15.02 8.24
N GLY A 784 16.96 -14.95 6.94
CA GLY A 784 15.64 -15.24 6.37
C GLY A 784 15.70 -15.49 4.86
N MET A 785 14.70 -16.17 4.31
CA MET A 785 14.61 -16.54 2.89
C MET A 785 13.17 -16.58 2.39
N THR A 786 12.94 -15.93 1.26
CA THR A 786 11.70 -16.01 0.47
C THR A 786 12.03 -16.65 -0.87
N VAL A 787 11.20 -17.59 -1.33
CA VAL A 787 11.36 -18.24 -2.65
C VAL A 787 10.22 -17.85 -3.58
N TYR A 788 10.47 -17.83 -4.88
CA TYR A 788 9.45 -17.63 -5.89
C TYR A 788 9.71 -18.53 -7.10
N VAL A 789 8.80 -19.47 -7.35
CA VAL A 789 8.84 -20.32 -8.55
C VAL A 789 8.06 -19.64 -9.67
N THR A 790 8.71 -19.44 -10.83
CA THR A 790 8.09 -18.72 -11.95
C THR A 790 6.84 -19.45 -12.42
N GLY A 791 5.69 -18.77 -12.35
CA GLY A 791 4.37 -19.33 -12.69
C GLY A 791 3.58 -19.94 -11.51
N SER A 792 4.11 -19.94 -10.28
CA SER A 792 3.42 -20.45 -9.08
C SER A 792 2.29 -19.56 -8.53
N ARG A 793 2.06 -18.37 -9.11
CA ARG A 793 0.97 -17.46 -8.71
C ARG A 793 0.13 -17.03 -9.90
N ASP A 794 -1.19 -16.98 -9.70
CA ASP A 794 -2.18 -16.61 -10.72
C ASP A 794 -1.96 -15.21 -11.31
N LYS A 795 -1.44 -14.27 -10.50
CA LYS A 795 -1.29 -12.85 -10.84
C LYS A 795 0.14 -12.40 -10.64
N VAL A 796 0.72 -11.81 -11.68
CA VAL A 796 2.10 -11.28 -11.69
C VAL A 796 2.07 -9.82 -12.15
N VAL A 797 2.92 -8.97 -11.55
CA VAL A 797 2.92 -7.51 -11.78
C VAL A 797 3.83 -7.10 -12.96
N LEU A 798 4.82 -7.93 -13.28
CA LEU A 798 5.78 -7.75 -14.38
C LEU A 798 5.82 -9.04 -15.20
N GLU A 799 5.74 -8.93 -16.53
CA GLU A 799 5.79 -10.08 -17.45
C GLU A 799 6.64 -9.74 -18.69
N THR A 800 7.36 -10.73 -19.21
CA THR A 800 8.01 -10.62 -20.54
C THR A 800 6.98 -10.87 -21.65
N ALA A 801 7.34 -10.52 -22.89
CA ALA A 801 6.45 -10.78 -24.03
C ALA A 801 6.26 -12.29 -24.27
N GLU A 802 7.28 -13.11 -24.03
CA GLU A 802 7.19 -14.55 -24.13
C GLU A 802 6.28 -15.18 -23.05
N THR A 803 6.44 -14.84 -21.76
CA THR A 803 5.56 -15.35 -20.69
C THR A 803 4.09 -15.00 -20.97
N LYS A 804 3.83 -13.81 -21.55
CA LYS A 804 2.50 -13.43 -22.00
C LYS A 804 2.00 -14.32 -23.14
N LYS A 805 2.80 -14.54 -24.20
CA LYS A 805 2.44 -15.45 -25.32
C LYS A 805 2.10 -16.85 -24.82
N GLN A 806 2.91 -17.40 -23.91
CA GLN A 806 2.69 -18.73 -23.31
C GLN A 806 1.37 -18.79 -22.51
N LYS A 807 0.96 -17.69 -21.85
CA LYS A 807 -0.33 -17.61 -21.14
C LYS A 807 -1.55 -17.35 -22.04
N THR A 808 -1.41 -16.61 -23.14
CA THR A 808 -2.57 -16.17 -23.95
C THR A 808 -2.75 -16.89 -25.28
N GLY A 809 -1.75 -17.62 -25.77
CA GLY A 809 -1.85 -18.42 -27.01
C GLY A 809 -2.07 -17.60 -28.30
N ASP A 810 -1.81 -16.29 -28.27
CA ASP A 810 -2.00 -15.36 -29.38
C ASP A 810 -0.64 -15.00 -29.99
N ASP A 811 -0.45 -15.29 -31.27
CA ASP A 811 0.84 -15.24 -31.92
C ASP A 811 1.19 -13.86 -32.52
N THR A 812 0.26 -12.91 -32.43
CA THR A 812 0.33 -11.59 -33.08
C THR A 812 1.54 -10.77 -32.60
N PRO A 813 2.48 -10.37 -33.49
CA PRO A 813 3.60 -9.50 -33.12
C PRO A 813 3.12 -8.11 -32.70
N ALA A 814 3.53 -7.65 -31.52
CA ALA A 814 3.21 -6.31 -31.04
C ALA A 814 3.93 -5.23 -31.88
N GLN A 815 3.20 -4.53 -32.75
CA GLN A 815 3.76 -3.39 -33.47
C GLN A 815 3.94 -2.18 -32.54
N PRO A 816 5.02 -1.38 -32.71
CA PRO A 816 5.25 -0.18 -31.92
C PRO A 816 4.27 0.94 -32.30
N ILE A 817 3.13 1.02 -31.60
CA ILE A 817 2.13 2.07 -31.79
C ILE A 817 2.66 3.41 -31.28
N ARG A 818 2.92 4.34 -32.20
CA ARG A 818 3.21 5.75 -31.88
C ARG A 818 1.94 6.45 -31.38
N LEU A 819 2.11 7.45 -30.51
CA LEU A 819 1.02 8.21 -29.88
C LEU A 819 0.00 8.74 -30.90
N PHE A 820 -1.22 8.19 -30.87
CA PHE A 820 -2.46 8.89 -31.22
C PHE A 820 -3.61 8.30 -30.39
N ASN A 821 -4.35 9.16 -29.67
CA ASN A 821 -5.53 8.73 -28.92
C ASN A 821 -6.73 8.58 -29.86
N GLU A 822 -7.35 7.40 -29.89
CA GLU A 822 -8.73 7.22 -30.35
C GLU A 822 -9.51 6.37 -29.32
N ASP A 823 -10.20 7.04 -28.38
CA ASP A 823 -11.01 6.40 -27.32
C ASP A 823 -12.25 5.61 -27.82
N LYS A 824 -12.44 5.60 -29.14
CA LYS A 824 -13.62 5.08 -29.83
C LYS A 824 -13.18 4.45 -31.15
N LYS A 825 -13.60 3.20 -31.39
CA LYS A 825 -13.25 2.47 -32.62
C LYS A 825 -13.66 3.28 -33.86
N PRO A 826 -12.73 3.56 -34.80
CA PRO A 826 -13.04 4.29 -36.04
C PRO A 826 -14.05 3.50 -36.87
N ARG A 827 -14.88 4.19 -37.66
CA ARG A 827 -15.93 3.54 -38.46
C ARG A 827 -15.34 3.09 -39.80
N PRO A 828 -15.36 1.79 -40.14
CA PRO A 828 -14.99 1.32 -41.48
C PRO A 828 -15.83 1.98 -42.58
N ARG A 829 -15.28 2.03 -43.80
CA ARG A 829 -15.96 2.63 -44.97
C ARG A 829 -17.23 1.87 -45.38
N TYR A 830 -17.31 0.59 -45.02
CA TYR A 830 -18.43 -0.32 -45.25
C TYR A 830 -18.57 -1.25 -44.04
N LEU A 831 -19.80 -1.58 -43.66
CA LEU A 831 -20.13 -2.56 -42.63
C LEU A 831 -21.32 -3.41 -43.15
N PRO A 832 -21.29 -4.74 -43.02
CA PRO A 832 -22.49 -5.57 -43.18
C PRO A 832 -23.46 -5.33 -42.01
N GLY A 833 -24.75 -5.60 -42.21
CA GLY A 833 -25.75 -5.46 -41.15
C GLY A 833 -27.12 -6.01 -41.53
N LYS A 834 -27.91 -6.38 -40.50
CA LYS A 834 -29.28 -6.89 -40.62
C LYS A 834 -30.27 -5.82 -40.16
N THR A 835 -31.42 -5.71 -40.82
CA THR A 835 -32.52 -4.82 -40.39
C THR A 835 -33.75 -5.64 -40.02
N TYR A 836 -34.09 -5.63 -38.74
CA TYR A 836 -35.27 -6.27 -38.16
C TYR A 836 -36.43 -5.28 -38.10
N ARG A 837 -37.66 -5.78 -37.98
CA ARG A 837 -38.90 -4.97 -37.95
C ARG A 837 -39.79 -5.41 -36.80
N VAL A 838 -39.80 -4.64 -35.72
CA VAL A 838 -40.66 -4.86 -34.54
C VAL A 838 -41.84 -3.89 -34.58
N GLN A 839 -43.01 -4.37 -34.15
CA GLN A 839 -44.15 -3.49 -33.89
C GLN A 839 -44.06 -2.99 -32.46
N THR A 840 -44.14 -1.69 -32.24
CA THR A 840 -44.14 -1.08 -30.90
C THR A 840 -45.45 -0.31 -30.65
N PRO A 841 -45.78 0.02 -29.39
CA PRO A 841 -46.91 0.88 -29.06
C PRO A 841 -46.88 2.28 -29.70
N LEU A 842 -45.71 2.71 -30.20
CA LEU A 842 -45.50 4.00 -30.88
C LEU A 842 -45.47 3.89 -32.41
N GLY A 843 -45.63 2.68 -32.96
CA GLY A 843 -45.61 2.41 -34.40
C GLY A 843 -44.64 1.28 -34.79
N THR A 844 -44.51 1.04 -36.09
CA THR A 844 -43.56 0.05 -36.63
C THR A 844 -42.14 0.60 -36.56
N THR A 845 -41.26 -0.06 -35.82
CA THR A 845 -39.86 0.34 -35.67
C THR A 845 -38.96 -0.62 -36.44
N TYR A 846 -38.10 -0.06 -37.28
CA TYR A 846 -37.02 -0.79 -37.95
C TYR A 846 -35.75 -0.63 -37.12
N VAL A 847 -35.05 -1.72 -36.81
CA VAL A 847 -33.82 -1.73 -36.03
C VAL A 847 -32.73 -2.38 -36.87
N THR A 848 -31.69 -1.62 -37.20
CA THR A 848 -30.57 -2.06 -38.03
C THR A 848 -29.35 -2.28 -37.15
N ILE A 849 -28.81 -3.50 -37.15
CA ILE A 849 -27.62 -3.90 -36.39
C ILE A 849 -26.51 -4.16 -37.40
N ASN A 850 -25.43 -3.37 -37.32
CA ASN A 850 -24.25 -3.51 -38.16
C ASN A 850 -23.14 -4.28 -37.41
N GLU A 851 -22.41 -5.12 -38.12
CA GLU A 851 -21.33 -5.96 -37.58
C GLU A 851 -19.94 -5.52 -38.04
N ASN A 852 -18.91 -5.85 -37.27
CA ASN A 852 -17.51 -5.59 -37.62
C ASN A 852 -16.66 -6.87 -37.55
N GLY A 853 -16.05 -7.23 -38.67
CA GLY A 853 -15.60 -8.59 -38.97
C GLY A 853 -16.53 -9.24 -40.00
N GLU A 854 -16.09 -10.33 -40.64
CA GLU A 854 -16.80 -10.96 -41.77
C GLU A 854 -17.98 -11.84 -41.32
N GLY A 855 -19.00 -11.23 -40.70
CA GLY A 855 -20.26 -11.91 -40.30
C GLY A 855 -20.16 -12.74 -39.01
N ALA A 856 -19.12 -12.55 -38.20
CA ALA A 856 -18.83 -13.34 -37.00
C ALA A 856 -19.64 -12.94 -35.74
N GLY A 857 -20.85 -12.39 -35.87
CA GLY A 857 -21.73 -12.10 -34.73
C GLY A 857 -21.16 -11.05 -33.76
N HIS A 858 -20.42 -10.08 -34.30
CA HIS A 858 -19.74 -9.02 -33.54
C HIS A 858 -20.43 -7.67 -33.77
N PRO A 859 -21.43 -7.29 -32.93
CA PRO A 859 -22.20 -6.06 -33.10
C PRO A 859 -21.34 -4.82 -32.91
N PHE A 860 -21.48 -3.84 -33.81
CA PHE A 860 -20.66 -2.63 -33.86
C PHE A 860 -21.47 -1.35 -33.71
N GLU A 861 -22.60 -1.19 -34.39
CA GLU A 861 -23.50 -0.04 -34.23
C GLU A 861 -24.96 -0.43 -34.50
N VAL A 862 -25.90 0.23 -33.83
CA VAL A 862 -27.34 -0.04 -33.87
C VAL A 862 -28.10 1.25 -34.15
N PHE A 863 -28.81 1.28 -35.28
CA PHE A 863 -29.73 2.36 -35.64
C PHE A 863 -31.17 1.91 -35.49
N MET A 864 -32.08 2.84 -35.18
CA MET A 864 -33.51 2.54 -35.14
C MET A 864 -34.33 3.70 -35.71
N HIS A 865 -35.40 3.35 -36.43
CA HIS A 865 -36.29 4.29 -37.10
C HIS A 865 -37.75 3.88 -36.93
N THR A 866 -38.50 4.64 -36.13
CA THR A 866 -39.93 4.43 -35.88
C THR A 866 -40.76 5.14 -36.97
N ALA A 867 -41.43 4.35 -37.82
CA ALA A 867 -42.14 4.87 -38.98
C ALA A 867 -43.39 5.68 -38.60
N LYS A 868 -43.53 6.87 -39.17
CA LYS A 868 -44.59 7.86 -38.87
C LYS A 868 -44.60 8.38 -37.42
N ALA A 869 -43.47 8.29 -36.71
CA ALA A 869 -43.29 8.93 -35.40
C ALA A 869 -43.40 10.46 -35.48
N GLY A 870 -43.90 11.08 -34.40
CA GLY A 870 -43.74 12.52 -34.17
C GLY A 870 -42.30 12.88 -33.79
N SER A 871 -41.97 14.18 -33.80
CA SER A 871 -40.64 14.73 -33.50
C SER A 871 -39.98 14.09 -32.28
N ASP A 872 -40.72 14.01 -31.18
CA ASP A 872 -40.18 13.68 -29.87
C ASP A 872 -39.90 12.18 -29.77
N THR A 873 -40.76 11.35 -30.38
CA THR A 873 -40.55 9.91 -30.52
C THR A 873 -39.39 9.60 -31.46
N ALA A 874 -39.20 10.37 -32.53
CA ALA A 874 -38.05 10.24 -33.42
C ALA A 874 -36.74 10.60 -32.69
N ALA A 875 -36.73 11.70 -31.93
CA ALA A 875 -35.57 12.11 -31.12
C ALA A 875 -35.19 11.08 -30.06
N VAL A 876 -36.17 10.50 -29.33
CA VAL A 876 -35.93 9.42 -28.37
C VAL A 876 -35.42 8.15 -29.07
N SER A 877 -35.97 7.79 -30.23
CA SER A 877 -35.48 6.65 -31.04
C SER A 877 -34.01 6.85 -31.44
N GLU A 878 -33.65 8.04 -31.92
CA GLU A 878 -32.27 8.35 -32.31
C GLU A 878 -31.32 8.34 -31.10
N ALA A 879 -31.73 8.91 -29.96
CA ALA A 879 -30.94 8.95 -28.74
C ALA A 879 -30.58 7.54 -28.22
N VAL A 880 -31.56 6.64 -28.15
CA VAL A 880 -31.35 5.25 -27.71
C VAL A 880 -30.40 4.51 -28.68
N GLY A 881 -30.62 4.60 -30.00
CA GLY A 881 -29.72 4.00 -30.99
C GLY A 881 -28.29 4.54 -30.92
N ARG A 882 -28.12 5.86 -30.73
CA ARG A 882 -26.81 6.50 -30.58
C ARG A 882 -26.09 6.09 -29.29
N LEU A 883 -26.80 5.92 -28.18
CA LEU A 883 -26.23 5.42 -26.93
C LEU A 883 -25.78 3.96 -27.05
N ILE A 884 -26.62 3.08 -27.60
CA ILE A 884 -26.26 1.67 -27.86
C ILE A 884 -25.02 1.58 -28.77
N SER A 885 -25.03 2.34 -29.87
CA SER A 885 -23.90 2.43 -30.81
C SER A 885 -22.62 2.98 -30.16
N TYR A 886 -22.72 3.91 -29.21
CA TYR A 886 -21.56 4.41 -28.48
C TYR A 886 -21.01 3.35 -27.51
N THR A 887 -21.88 2.69 -26.75
CA THR A 887 -21.52 1.62 -25.80
C THR A 887 -20.89 0.40 -26.48
N LEU A 888 -21.21 0.11 -27.75
CA LEU A 888 -20.51 -0.92 -28.54
C LEU A 888 -19.14 -0.46 -29.07
N ARG A 889 -19.00 0.82 -29.42
CA ARG A 889 -17.79 1.37 -30.09
C ARG A 889 -16.73 1.95 -29.17
N ILE A 890 -17.05 2.25 -27.92
CA ILE A 890 -16.06 2.63 -26.90
C ILE A 890 -15.08 1.47 -26.65
N SER A 891 -13.82 1.81 -26.38
CA SER A 891 -12.81 0.84 -25.96
C SER A 891 -13.15 0.29 -24.56
N SER A 892 -13.24 -1.04 -24.43
CA SER A 892 -13.67 -1.73 -23.21
C SER A 892 -13.13 -3.16 -23.18
N PRO A 893 -12.73 -3.70 -22.01
CA PRO A 893 -12.35 -5.11 -21.87
C PRO A 893 -13.54 -6.07 -22.00
N VAL A 894 -14.77 -5.58 -21.96
CA VAL A 894 -15.98 -6.41 -22.16
C VAL A 894 -16.24 -6.55 -23.66
N SER A 895 -16.38 -7.80 -24.15
CA SER A 895 -16.62 -8.06 -25.57
C SER A 895 -17.93 -7.39 -26.06
N PRO A 896 -18.04 -7.00 -27.35
CA PRO A 896 -19.24 -6.33 -27.86
C PRO A 896 -20.51 -7.17 -27.65
N ARG A 897 -20.41 -8.50 -27.77
CA ARG A 897 -21.50 -9.46 -27.49
C ARG A 897 -21.94 -9.42 -26.02
N LYS A 898 -21.00 -9.45 -25.06
CA LYS A 898 -21.33 -9.33 -23.62
C LYS A 898 -21.90 -7.94 -23.26
N ARG A 899 -21.42 -6.87 -23.91
CA ARG A 899 -22.02 -5.53 -23.77
C ARG A 899 -23.45 -5.47 -24.33
N LEU A 900 -23.74 -6.15 -25.45
CA LEU A 900 -25.09 -6.19 -26.00
C LEU A 900 -26.07 -6.98 -25.11
N ILE A 901 -25.62 -8.08 -24.50
CA ILE A 901 -26.42 -8.85 -23.51
C ILE A 901 -26.83 -7.97 -22.32
N GLU A 902 -25.91 -7.18 -21.76
CA GLU A 902 -26.26 -6.28 -20.65
C GLU A 902 -27.17 -5.13 -21.13
N ILE A 903 -27.00 -4.61 -22.35
CA ILE A 903 -27.94 -3.64 -22.95
C ILE A 903 -29.36 -4.23 -23.08
N VAL A 904 -29.49 -5.50 -23.51
CA VAL A 904 -30.79 -6.20 -23.54
C VAL A 904 -31.39 -6.29 -22.14
N ARG A 905 -30.58 -6.69 -21.14
CA ARG A 905 -31.01 -6.80 -19.74
C ARG A 905 -31.55 -5.49 -19.17
N GLN A 906 -30.95 -4.36 -19.51
CA GLN A 906 -31.36 -3.04 -19.04
C GLN A 906 -32.59 -2.47 -19.78
N LEU A 907 -32.85 -2.90 -21.02
CA LEU A 907 -33.97 -2.39 -21.84
C LEU A 907 -35.24 -3.27 -21.76
N ARG A 908 -35.09 -4.57 -21.46
CA ARG A 908 -36.19 -5.55 -21.43
C ARG A 908 -37.12 -5.31 -20.24
N GLY A 909 -38.43 -5.34 -20.49
CA GLY A 909 -39.45 -5.15 -19.46
C GLY A 909 -39.77 -3.69 -19.09
N ILE A 910 -39.13 -2.70 -19.74
CA ILE A 910 -39.50 -1.28 -19.56
C ILE A 910 -40.95 -1.07 -20.04
N GLY A 911 -41.83 -0.67 -19.11
CA GLY A 911 -43.24 -0.43 -19.38
C GLY A 911 -43.53 0.93 -20.04
N GLY A 912 -44.70 1.04 -20.66
CA GLY A 912 -45.23 2.26 -21.26
C GLY A 912 -46.76 2.34 -21.17
N ILE A 913 -47.33 3.50 -21.51
CA ILE A 913 -48.77 3.82 -21.34
C ILE A 913 -49.70 2.84 -22.10
N ARG A 914 -49.19 2.22 -23.16
CA ARG A 914 -49.87 1.16 -23.93
C ARG A 914 -48.89 0.04 -24.19
N ALA A 915 -49.34 -1.21 -24.08
CA ALA A 915 -48.62 -2.40 -24.53
C ALA A 915 -49.38 -3.04 -25.69
N ILE A 916 -48.68 -3.81 -26.53
CA ILE A 916 -49.28 -4.55 -27.67
C ILE A 916 -48.76 -5.99 -27.72
N GLY A 917 -49.52 -6.89 -28.31
CA GLY A 917 -49.21 -8.33 -28.31
C GLY A 917 -49.56 -9.03 -26.99
N PHE A 918 -49.40 -10.35 -26.96
CA PHE A 918 -49.77 -11.22 -25.85
C PHE A 918 -48.69 -12.27 -25.58
N GLY A 919 -48.61 -12.76 -24.34
CA GLY A 919 -47.63 -13.78 -23.95
C GLY A 919 -46.18 -13.31 -24.15
N PRO A 920 -45.27 -14.19 -24.62
CA PRO A 920 -43.87 -13.84 -24.88
C PRO A 920 -43.68 -12.73 -25.94
N MET A 921 -44.64 -12.56 -26.85
CA MET A 921 -44.61 -11.55 -27.93
C MET A 921 -45.27 -10.22 -27.51
N ARG A 922 -45.36 -9.93 -26.20
CA ARG A 922 -45.85 -8.66 -25.68
C ARG A 922 -44.74 -7.62 -25.72
N VAL A 923 -44.97 -6.51 -26.41
CA VAL A 923 -44.10 -5.33 -26.44
C VAL A 923 -44.73 -4.23 -25.59
N SER A 924 -44.05 -3.88 -24.50
CA SER A 924 -44.56 -2.96 -23.46
C SER A 924 -44.16 -1.50 -23.69
N SER A 925 -43.09 -1.26 -24.46
CA SER A 925 -42.60 0.07 -24.83
C SER A 925 -41.69 -0.01 -26.07
N LEU A 926 -41.19 1.12 -26.55
CA LEU A 926 -40.15 1.17 -27.60
C LEU A 926 -38.83 0.51 -27.11
N PRO A 927 -38.25 0.86 -25.94
CA PRO A 927 -37.11 0.15 -25.36
C PRO A 927 -37.29 -1.37 -25.25
N ASP A 928 -38.44 -1.83 -24.78
CA ASP A 928 -38.74 -3.27 -24.62
C ASP A 928 -38.80 -3.99 -25.98
N GLY A 929 -39.37 -3.34 -27.01
CA GLY A 929 -39.36 -3.86 -28.38
C GLY A 929 -37.98 -3.90 -29.02
N VAL A 930 -37.10 -2.93 -28.69
CA VAL A 930 -35.68 -2.96 -29.09
C VAL A 930 -34.95 -4.11 -28.37
N ALA A 931 -35.20 -4.32 -27.08
CA ALA A 931 -34.58 -5.40 -26.32
C ALA A 931 -34.90 -6.78 -26.90
N GLN A 932 -36.14 -6.99 -27.34
CA GLN A 932 -36.58 -8.24 -27.98
C GLN A 932 -35.84 -8.49 -29.30
N VAL A 933 -35.67 -7.47 -30.16
CA VAL A 933 -34.88 -7.57 -31.40
C VAL A 933 -33.39 -7.80 -31.13
N LEU A 934 -32.82 -7.14 -30.13
CA LEU A 934 -31.41 -7.33 -29.77
C LEU A 934 -31.15 -8.74 -29.19
N GLN A 935 -32.14 -9.34 -28.52
CA GLN A 935 -32.12 -10.74 -28.12
C GLN A 935 -32.24 -11.67 -29.33
N GLU A 936 -33.21 -11.46 -30.23
CA GLU A 936 -33.39 -12.22 -31.48
C GLU A 936 -32.08 -12.27 -32.31
N TYR A 937 -31.40 -11.13 -32.43
CA TYR A 937 -30.07 -11.05 -33.05
C TYR A 937 -28.98 -11.86 -32.30
N LEU A 938 -28.96 -11.81 -30.96
CA LEU A 938 -28.00 -12.58 -30.16
C LEU A 938 -28.22 -14.08 -30.30
N ASP A 939 -29.48 -14.51 -30.38
CA ASP A 939 -29.88 -15.91 -30.48
C ASP A 939 -29.55 -16.46 -31.90
N GLU A 940 -29.93 -15.74 -32.97
CA GLU A 940 -29.53 -16.07 -34.35
C GLU A 940 -28.00 -16.19 -34.52
N SER A 941 -27.24 -15.34 -33.82
CA SER A 941 -25.78 -15.32 -33.88
C SER A 941 -25.11 -16.28 -32.88
N ALA A 942 -25.88 -17.00 -32.06
CA ALA A 942 -25.38 -18.15 -31.30
C ALA A 942 -25.36 -19.42 -32.17
N GLU A 943 -26.46 -19.69 -32.90
CA GLU A 943 -26.56 -20.84 -33.81
C GLU A 943 -25.49 -20.79 -34.91
N ALA A 944 -25.19 -19.60 -35.43
CA ALA A 944 -24.14 -19.40 -36.44
C ALA A 944 -22.70 -19.55 -35.90
N ALA A 945 -22.49 -19.50 -34.57
CA ALA A 945 -21.18 -19.59 -33.93
C ALA A 945 -20.83 -21.00 -33.41
N GLY A 946 -21.82 -21.88 -33.28
CA GLY A 946 -21.64 -23.26 -32.80
C GLY A 946 -21.60 -23.44 -31.28
N ASP A 947 -21.79 -22.37 -30.50
CA ASP A 947 -21.82 -22.42 -29.03
C ASP A 947 -23.16 -22.99 -28.48
N THR A 948 -23.19 -24.29 -28.19
CA THR A 948 -24.34 -24.95 -27.54
C THR A 948 -24.40 -24.69 -26.02
N LEU A 949 -24.86 -23.49 -25.64
CA LEU A 949 -25.18 -23.16 -24.24
C LEU A 949 -26.57 -23.69 -23.84
N THR A 950 -26.62 -24.91 -23.30
CA THR A 950 -27.84 -25.50 -22.74
C THR A 950 -28.05 -25.11 -21.27
N GLU A 951 -28.71 -23.98 -20.99
CA GLU A 951 -29.24 -23.68 -19.66
C GLU A 951 -30.56 -24.42 -19.41
N THR A 952 -30.51 -25.54 -18.69
CA THR A 952 -31.70 -26.26 -18.25
C THR A 952 -32.34 -25.57 -17.04
N GLY A 953 -33.29 -24.67 -17.28
CA GLY A 953 -34.08 -24.05 -16.21
C GLY A 953 -34.97 -25.05 -15.49
N VAL A 954 -34.66 -25.36 -14.23
CA VAL A 954 -35.52 -26.14 -13.32
C VAL A 954 -35.79 -25.31 -12.07
N VAL A 955 -37.04 -24.84 -11.93
CA VAL A 955 -37.51 -24.12 -10.74
C VAL A 955 -38.22 -25.12 -9.82
N PRO A 956 -37.82 -25.26 -8.54
CA PRO A 956 -38.52 -26.13 -7.60
C PRO A 956 -39.84 -25.49 -7.12
N GLU A 957 -40.98 -26.08 -7.46
CA GLU A 957 -42.23 -25.79 -6.77
C GLU A 957 -42.29 -26.49 -5.40
N ASN A 958 -42.46 -25.72 -4.31
CA ASN A 958 -43.48 -25.92 -3.27
C ASN A 958 -43.14 -25.17 -1.96
N GLN A 959 -43.94 -24.16 -1.61
CA GLN A 959 -44.77 -24.19 -0.39
C GLN A 959 -45.81 -23.06 -0.41
N LEU A 960 -46.92 -23.25 0.31
CA LEU A 960 -48.11 -22.40 0.22
C LEU A 960 -48.04 -21.17 1.15
N SER A 961 -48.72 -20.10 0.73
CA SER A 961 -49.20 -19.03 1.62
C SER A 961 -50.74 -19.04 1.71
N LEU A 962 -51.28 -18.44 2.76
CA LEU A 962 -52.64 -18.67 3.26
C LEU A 962 -53.74 -17.87 2.53
N PRO A 963 -55.01 -18.33 2.57
CA PRO A 963 -56.08 -17.77 1.76
C PRO A 963 -56.67 -16.47 2.32
N LEU A 964 -56.90 -15.52 1.42
CA LEU A 964 -57.82 -14.39 1.59
C LEU A 964 -58.71 -14.32 0.33
N GLU A 965 -60.03 -14.19 0.51
CA GLU A 965 -60.98 -14.17 -0.61
C GLU A 965 -60.96 -12.83 -1.39
N PRO A 966 -61.34 -12.83 -2.68
CA PRO A 966 -60.88 -11.80 -3.61
C PRO A 966 -61.76 -10.55 -3.63
N HIS A 967 -61.20 -9.42 -3.21
CA HIS A 967 -61.58 -8.15 -3.82
C HIS A 967 -61.08 -8.14 -5.27
N LYS A 968 -61.98 -7.92 -6.24
CA LYS A 968 -61.62 -7.68 -7.64
C LYS A 968 -60.78 -6.39 -7.73
N LEU A 969 -59.45 -6.52 -7.80
CA LEU A 969 -58.59 -5.40 -8.17
C LEU A 969 -58.91 -5.01 -9.62
N GLY A 970 -59.28 -3.76 -9.84
CA GLY A 970 -59.46 -3.21 -11.18
C GLY A 970 -58.13 -2.80 -11.80
N ASP A 971 -58.16 -2.48 -13.09
CA ASP A 971 -57.09 -1.70 -13.71
C ASP A 971 -56.95 -0.33 -13.02
N LEU A 972 -55.80 0.30 -13.17
CA LEU A 972 -55.60 1.69 -12.77
C LEU A 972 -56.42 2.62 -13.68
N CYS A 973 -57.29 3.44 -13.09
CA CYS A 973 -58.05 4.44 -13.82
C CYS A 973 -57.11 5.50 -14.42
N PRO A 974 -57.20 5.82 -15.73
CA PRO A 974 -56.29 6.78 -16.37
C PRO A 974 -56.46 8.23 -15.89
N GLU A 975 -57.60 8.56 -15.28
CA GLU A 975 -57.91 9.91 -14.79
C GLU A 975 -57.48 10.14 -13.33
N CYS A 976 -57.56 9.12 -12.47
CA CYS A 976 -57.38 9.28 -11.01
C CYS A 976 -56.39 8.29 -10.36
N GLY A 977 -55.83 7.34 -11.12
CA GLY A 977 -54.85 6.37 -10.62
C GLY A 977 -55.38 5.28 -9.68
N ALA A 978 -56.68 5.28 -9.34
CA ALA A 978 -57.27 4.24 -8.48
C ALA A 978 -57.38 2.89 -9.21
N ALA A 979 -57.04 1.78 -8.52
CA ALA A 979 -57.12 0.40 -9.01
C ALA A 979 -58.57 -0.15 -9.02
N THR A 980 -59.49 0.62 -9.60
CA THR A 980 -60.95 0.42 -9.55
C THR A 980 -61.61 0.58 -10.93
N LEU A 981 -60.83 0.54 -12.01
CA LEU A 981 -61.33 0.51 -13.38
C LEU A 981 -61.71 -0.93 -13.76
N VAL A 982 -62.97 -1.19 -14.05
CA VAL A 982 -63.50 -2.53 -14.35
C VAL A 982 -64.27 -2.51 -15.68
N ASN A 983 -64.18 -3.59 -16.45
CA ASN A 983 -64.98 -3.79 -17.66
C ASN A 983 -66.32 -4.43 -17.32
N GLU A 984 -67.42 -3.70 -17.49
CA GLU A 984 -68.79 -4.22 -17.35
C GLU A 984 -69.70 -3.64 -18.45
N GLU A 985 -70.66 -4.43 -18.92
CA GLU A 985 -71.66 -4.05 -19.96
C GLU A 985 -71.08 -3.60 -21.32
N GLY A 986 -69.78 -3.81 -21.56
CA GLY A 986 -69.09 -3.40 -22.78
C GLY A 986 -68.28 -2.10 -22.65
N CYS A 987 -68.23 -1.48 -21.48
CA CYS A 987 -67.44 -0.28 -21.21
C CYS A 987 -66.53 -0.46 -19.99
N ARG A 988 -65.42 0.29 -19.94
CA ARG A 988 -64.57 0.43 -18.75
C ARG A 988 -65.17 1.53 -17.86
N LYS A 989 -65.46 1.23 -16.59
CA LYS A 989 -66.00 2.17 -15.59
C LYS A 989 -65.10 2.20 -14.36
N CYS A 990 -64.82 3.39 -13.83
CA CYS A 990 -64.07 3.58 -12.58
C CYS A 990 -65.01 3.95 -11.43
N TYR A 991 -65.10 3.10 -10.42
CA TYR A 991 -65.99 3.33 -9.27
C TYR A 991 -65.47 4.40 -8.29
N SER A 992 -64.23 4.89 -8.44
CA SER A 992 -63.65 5.91 -7.56
C SER A 992 -63.80 7.36 -8.04
N CYS A 993 -63.85 7.62 -9.36
CA CYS A 993 -64.07 8.97 -9.91
C CYS A 993 -65.26 9.08 -10.88
N GLY A 994 -65.85 7.97 -11.31
CA GLY A 994 -66.94 7.97 -12.29
C GLY A 994 -66.49 8.01 -13.76
N PHE A 995 -65.18 8.01 -14.04
CA PHE A 995 -64.64 7.87 -15.40
C PHE A 995 -65.26 6.67 -16.12
N SER A 996 -65.68 6.86 -17.37
CA SER A 996 -66.17 5.76 -18.21
C SER A 996 -65.75 5.92 -19.68
N GLU A 997 -65.33 4.81 -20.28
CA GLU A 997 -64.86 4.70 -21.65
C GLU A 997 -65.56 3.50 -22.31
N CYS A 998 -66.28 3.75 -23.40
CA CYS A 998 -66.94 2.77 -24.27
C CYS A 998 -66.32 2.87 -25.68
#